data_AF-A0A518BE35-F1
#
_entry.id   AF-A0A518BE35-F1
#
_cell.length_a   1.000
_cell.length_b   1.000
_cell.length_c   1.000
_cell.angle_alpha   90.00
_cell.angle_beta   90.00
_cell.angle_gamma   90.00
#
_symmetry.space_group_name_H-M   'P 1'
#
loop_
_entity.id
_entity.type
_entity.pdbx_description
1 polymer ?
#
loop_
_entity_poly.entity_id
_entity_poly.type
_entity_poly.pdbx_seq_one_letter_code
_entity_poly.pdbx_strand_id
1 'polypeptide(L)'
;MLHLLTAAVALAATTENPKTWIPLAGSGPAGAAPTVEVVDELSGPDRTVVHVRIPGIWAETVAGGDGQAYTRLALPGRASTLELLGAPELPVLRFRLAVPPGAQVQAGDAPGEPVVLVDLDQAGPGGSALPLVYPVHEPAWDGDPDAGTPAGVPPAFHFNPTIYFGSQVFPASLVDAQIPVEPLIGGVEAALVELRPLSLDPHGGDLLVRADFQATFEHPAPVPSVLVPVTPGTAQFVEELALNYTKIEHHYYPAIPPSLGNPDRLLIVAPKAQADELLPLIAQRQLCGYDVEFRALSDLPNVSPESIRSAIGAWASTAAPGVSSFALLVGDVQTLPLHPPLSPQGLPSDAGYGTALPGAPGVRVHVGRLSVDDDADLALQIAKIVETERSGSTKNNFKQLGLACHTYHDAHVDYLAWANELAAQIAATGSQVVPQVVGGADPDATAKLLDLVEKGLGYLLYRGQGSSAGWIDWASNGADLTALDLAQLDNDLAPIHWALAPSTADISSDSLAEAWMSAAGGAVAVFGAVGATESVLVHEVGHWLGLYPAQPVALAHGKLLTASELSAEQTYQHTSGGPVSERFLLLGDPAMVAPVANTSLEDDVWIDGKLITAENYDSVIVVGAAGGTAHVRIGDPDGNPVDGALVSLVLGHSSIGPDGELLQPPFQRDVYTENGVAVIEIDLGAAELAAALGFEGKGQGSMQILMGDGSVKFIQDSIDVQFGAVVDLGGQVPDVQGVAPQLAVPAGAVVGQPLSLELTSAPPVAFGSLFVAFEHHPLPFAGGTFHAFPVGLTFPFATDAAGHLALSLGPLPTALPPGFKLVLQAVAVDPLGPLGLVLSNGLLATF
;
A
#
# COMPACT_ATOMS: atom_id res chain seq x y z
N MET A 1 -29.75 -43.65 28.68
CA MET A 1 -30.66 -42.86 29.54
C MET A 1 -29.80 -42.18 30.63
N LEU A 2 -28.94 -41.26 30.19
CA LEU A 2 -27.90 -40.62 30.99
C LEU A 2 -28.23 -39.12 31.00
N HIS A 3 -28.52 -38.57 32.18
CA HIS A 3 -28.81 -37.16 32.38
C HIS A 3 -27.51 -36.33 32.26
N LEU A 4 -27.41 -35.51 31.21
CA LEU A 4 -26.51 -34.37 31.18
C LEU A 4 -27.15 -33.24 31.99
N LEU A 5 -26.52 -32.87 33.10
CA LEU A 5 -26.77 -31.62 33.80
C LEU A 5 -26.18 -30.48 32.97
N THR A 6 -27.04 -29.71 32.31
CA THR A 6 -26.68 -28.40 31.77
C THR A 6 -26.64 -27.41 32.94
N ALA A 7 -25.46 -27.08 33.44
CA ALA A 7 -25.28 -25.95 34.34
C ALA A 7 -25.38 -24.67 33.49
N ALA A 8 -26.57 -24.06 33.47
CA ALA A 8 -26.73 -22.72 32.94
C ALA A 8 -26.02 -21.74 33.90
N VAL A 9 -24.82 -21.29 33.53
CA VAL A 9 -24.22 -20.10 34.12
C VAL A 9 -25.09 -18.93 33.67
N ALA A 10 -25.87 -18.37 34.59
CA ALA A 10 -26.54 -17.11 34.37
C ALA A 10 -25.45 -16.02 34.33
N LEU A 11 -24.97 -15.69 33.14
CA LEU A 11 -24.26 -14.43 32.90
C LEU A 11 -25.21 -13.32 33.35
N ALA A 12 -24.82 -12.57 34.37
CA ALA A 12 -25.49 -11.33 34.72
C ALA A 12 -25.21 -10.37 33.56
N ALA A 13 -26.13 -10.31 32.59
CA ALA A 13 -26.11 -9.26 31.60
C ALA A 13 -26.19 -7.94 32.36
N THR A 14 -25.12 -7.15 32.32
CA THR A 14 -25.16 -5.74 32.69
C THR A 14 -26.23 -5.13 31.79
N THR A 15 -27.36 -4.76 32.39
CA THR A 15 -28.38 -4.02 31.67
C THR A 15 -27.78 -2.65 31.34
N GLU A 16 -27.26 -2.50 30.12
CA GLU A 16 -26.88 -1.18 29.61
C GLU A 16 -28.06 -0.24 29.82
N ASN A 17 -27.77 0.96 30.33
CA ASN A 17 -28.83 1.93 30.51
C ASN A 17 -29.37 2.29 29.12
N PRO A 18 -30.69 2.26 28.91
CA PRO A 18 -31.25 2.51 27.59
C PRO A 18 -30.88 3.92 27.12
N LYS A 19 -30.16 3.99 26.00
CA LYS A 19 -29.85 5.25 25.32
C LYS A 19 -31.14 5.91 24.84
N THR A 20 -31.29 7.20 25.10
CA THR A 20 -32.44 8.00 24.66
C THR A 20 -32.03 8.90 23.51
N TRP A 21 -32.76 8.84 22.40
CA TRP A 21 -32.52 9.71 21.24
C TRP A 21 -33.11 11.09 21.46
N ILE A 22 -32.29 12.13 21.35
CA ILE A 22 -32.69 13.53 21.36
C ILE A 22 -32.65 14.02 19.91
N PRO A 23 -33.79 14.11 19.20
CA PRO A 23 -33.81 14.59 17.82
C PRO A 23 -33.47 16.07 17.76
N LEU A 24 -32.64 16.45 16.79
CA LEU A 24 -32.30 17.84 16.46
C LEU A 24 -32.97 18.24 15.13
N ALA A 25 -32.87 19.51 14.75
CA ALA A 25 -33.56 20.04 13.57
C ALA A 25 -33.17 19.30 12.28
N GLY A 26 -34.16 18.90 11.47
CA GLY A 26 -33.97 18.07 10.26
C GLY A 26 -34.11 16.58 10.56
N SER A 27 -35.33 16.04 10.37
CA SER A 27 -35.74 14.70 10.81
C SER A 27 -35.00 13.54 10.12
N GLY A 28 -33.80 13.22 10.59
CA GLY A 28 -33.19 11.90 10.38
C GLY A 28 -33.83 10.84 11.27
N PRO A 29 -33.78 9.54 10.91
CA PRO A 29 -34.17 8.47 11.81
C PRO A 29 -33.29 8.48 13.08
N ALA A 30 -33.79 7.91 14.18
CA ALA A 30 -33.01 7.76 15.39
C ALA A 30 -31.71 6.99 15.08
N GLY A 31 -30.57 7.52 15.55
CA GLY A 31 -29.26 6.95 15.26
C GLY A 31 -28.65 7.35 13.91
N ALA A 32 -29.23 8.30 13.17
CA ALA A 32 -28.58 8.85 11.98
C ALA A 32 -27.30 9.63 12.35
N ALA A 33 -26.19 9.30 11.69
CA ALA A 33 -24.90 9.96 11.92
C ALA A 33 -24.90 11.43 11.45
N PRO A 34 -24.07 12.29 12.05
CA PRO A 34 -23.80 13.63 11.52
C PRO A 34 -23.26 13.58 10.09
N THR A 35 -23.60 14.57 9.26
CA THR A 35 -22.96 14.76 7.95
C THR A 35 -22.11 16.03 7.94
N VAL A 36 -20.96 15.94 7.30
CA VAL A 36 -20.07 17.07 6.99
C VAL A 36 -19.82 17.04 5.49
N GLU A 37 -20.42 17.97 4.76
CA GLU A 37 -20.39 18.01 3.30
C GLU A 37 -19.64 19.26 2.84
N VAL A 38 -18.74 19.13 1.86
CA VAL A 38 -18.13 20.32 1.22
C VAL A 38 -19.20 21.03 0.40
N VAL A 39 -19.30 22.35 0.57
CA VAL A 39 -20.18 23.21 -0.22
C VAL A 39 -19.41 23.63 -1.46
N ASP A 40 -19.63 22.90 -2.54
CA ASP A 40 -18.88 23.00 -3.80
C ASP A 40 -18.86 24.41 -4.39
N GLU A 41 -19.98 25.13 -4.37
CA GLU A 41 -20.08 26.47 -4.98
C GLU A 41 -19.36 27.56 -4.16
N LEU A 42 -19.05 27.28 -2.89
CA LEU A 42 -18.38 28.21 -1.98
C LEU A 42 -16.93 27.79 -1.69
N SER A 43 -16.55 26.58 -2.06
CA SER A 43 -15.21 26.03 -1.87
C SER A 43 -14.37 26.21 -3.14
N GLY A 44 -13.06 26.31 -2.94
CA GLY A 44 -12.10 26.52 -4.01
C GLY A 44 -10.67 26.25 -3.56
N PRO A 45 -9.68 26.69 -4.36
CA PRO A 45 -8.26 26.45 -4.11
C PRO A 45 -7.73 27.01 -2.78
N ASP A 46 -8.27 28.14 -2.32
CA ASP A 46 -7.80 28.93 -1.18
C ASP A 46 -8.76 28.92 0.01
N ARG A 47 -9.92 28.26 -0.13
CA ARG A 47 -10.96 28.21 0.89
C ARG A 47 -11.79 26.95 0.79
N THR A 48 -12.14 26.38 1.93
CA THR A 48 -13.11 25.29 2.02
C THR A 48 -14.27 25.69 2.92
N VAL A 49 -15.49 25.51 2.43
CA VAL A 49 -16.73 25.70 3.20
C VAL A 49 -17.39 24.36 3.36
N VAL A 50 -17.73 23.99 4.60
CA VAL A 50 -18.46 22.75 4.90
C VAL A 50 -19.83 23.05 5.48
N HIS A 51 -20.83 22.25 5.12
CA HIS A 51 -22.14 22.23 5.74
C HIS A 51 -22.21 21.04 6.71
N VAL A 52 -22.44 21.34 7.98
CA VAL A 52 -22.61 20.34 9.04
C VAL A 52 -24.08 20.18 9.35
N ARG A 53 -24.57 18.94 9.39
CA ARG A 53 -25.91 18.58 9.87
C ARG A 53 -25.85 17.49 10.92
N ILE A 54 -26.49 17.71 12.06
CA ILE A 54 -26.55 16.78 13.20
C ILE A 54 -28.02 16.42 13.42
N PRO A 55 -28.47 15.21 13.01
CA PRO A 55 -29.88 14.82 13.11
C PRO A 55 -30.38 14.61 14.55
N GLY A 56 -29.48 14.28 15.48
CA GLY A 56 -29.81 13.98 16.87
C GLY A 56 -28.58 13.59 17.70
N ILE A 57 -28.79 13.44 19.00
CA ILE A 57 -27.77 13.04 19.97
C ILE A 57 -28.33 11.88 20.81
N TRP A 58 -27.50 10.88 21.13
CA TRP A 58 -27.81 9.89 22.15
C TRP A 58 -27.47 10.44 23.54
N ALA A 59 -28.41 10.32 24.47
CA ALA A 59 -28.19 10.59 25.87
C ALA A 59 -28.34 9.32 26.70
N GLU A 60 -27.39 9.08 27.59
CA GLU A 60 -27.38 7.93 28.50
C GLU A 60 -27.14 8.40 29.93
N THR A 61 -27.92 7.86 30.88
CA THR A 61 -27.62 8.08 32.30
C THR A 61 -26.52 7.12 32.74
N VAL A 62 -25.41 7.65 33.25
CA VAL A 62 -24.27 6.87 33.74
C VAL A 62 -23.93 7.28 35.17
N ALA A 63 -23.45 6.34 35.98
CA ALA A 63 -22.98 6.64 37.33
C ALA A 63 -21.51 7.06 37.28
N GLY A 64 -21.17 8.22 37.84
CA GLY A 64 -19.80 8.66 38.03
C GLY A 64 -19.06 7.84 39.07
N GLY A 65 -17.73 7.96 39.09
CA GLY A 65 -16.90 7.35 40.14
C GLY A 65 -17.17 7.90 41.54
N ASP A 66 -17.86 9.04 41.64
CA ASP A 66 -18.37 9.63 42.89
C ASP A 66 -19.77 9.13 43.29
N GLY A 67 -20.37 8.22 42.50
CA GLY A 67 -21.70 7.68 42.70
C GLY A 67 -22.85 8.60 42.28
N GLN A 68 -22.57 9.78 41.71
CA GLN A 68 -23.61 10.66 41.17
C GLN A 68 -24.07 10.18 39.79
N ALA A 69 -25.32 10.49 39.44
CA ALA A 69 -25.83 10.27 38.09
C ALA A 69 -25.38 11.42 37.18
N TYR A 70 -24.98 11.08 35.97
CA TYR A 70 -24.54 11.98 34.92
C TYR A 70 -25.22 11.63 33.60
N THR A 71 -25.21 12.57 32.66
CA THR A 71 -25.67 12.35 31.28
C THR A 71 -24.47 12.26 30.37
N ARG A 72 -24.20 11.08 29.80
CA ARG A 72 -23.23 10.92 28.71
C ARG A 72 -23.92 11.21 27.38
N LEU A 73 -23.27 12.03 26.56
CA LEU A 73 -23.76 12.41 25.24
C LEU A 73 -22.90 11.74 24.17
N ALA A 74 -23.53 11.25 23.10
CA ALA A 74 -22.83 10.64 21.98
C ALA A 74 -23.50 10.98 20.64
N LEU A 75 -22.71 11.21 19.60
CA LEU A 75 -23.24 11.28 18.22
C LEU A 75 -23.20 9.90 17.58
N PRO A 76 -24.22 9.50 16.80
CA PRO A 76 -24.18 8.21 16.11
C PRO A 76 -23.08 8.16 15.06
N GLY A 77 -22.50 6.97 14.88
CA GLY A 77 -21.63 6.70 13.73
C GLY A 77 -20.27 7.39 13.76
N ARG A 78 -19.94 8.11 14.85
CA ARG A 78 -18.62 8.59 15.32
C ARG A 78 -18.80 9.94 16.00
N ALA A 79 -18.34 10.03 17.25
CA ALA A 79 -17.85 11.29 17.78
C ALA A 79 -16.91 11.03 18.96
N SER A 80 -15.67 11.45 18.78
CA SER A 80 -14.76 11.80 19.85
C SER A 80 -15.35 12.83 20.79
N THR A 81 -14.72 12.98 21.95
CA THR A 81 -15.04 14.03 22.91
C THR A 81 -13.90 15.03 23.01
N LEU A 82 -14.19 16.22 23.51
CA LEU A 82 -13.13 17.14 23.92
C LEU A 82 -12.28 16.50 25.00
N GLU A 83 -10.98 16.57 24.79
CA GLU A 83 -10.01 15.79 25.53
C GLU A 83 -9.37 16.60 26.66
N LEU A 84 -10.21 17.07 27.58
CA LEU A 84 -9.78 17.78 28.79
C LEU A 84 -10.26 17.00 30.01
N LEU A 85 -9.36 16.27 30.66
CA LEU A 85 -9.68 15.43 31.82
C LEU A 85 -10.50 16.20 32.87
N GLY A 86 -11.62 15.59 33.25
CA GLY A 86 -12.58 16.15 34.20
C GLY A 86 -13.50 17.23 33.65
N ALA A 87 -13.36 17.69 32.39
CA ALA A 87 -14.31 18.59 31.75
C ALA A 87 -15.55 17.83 31.25
N PRO A 88 -16.67 18.49 30.92
CA PRO A 88 -17.82 17.85 30.27
C PRO A 88 -17.44 17.08 29.01
N GLU A 89 -17.84 15.81 28.95
CA GLU A 89 -17.73 14.89 27.81
C GLU A 89 -18.70 15.33 26.71
N LEU A 90 -18.25 16.30 25.90
CA LEU A 90 -19.02 16.85 24.79
C LEU A 90 -18.51 16.28 23.46
N PRO A 91 -19.39 15.67 22.65
CA PRO A 91 -19.07 15.21 21.31
C PRO A 91 -18.52 16.31 20.40
N VAL A 92 -17.48 15.98 19.64
CA VAL A 92 -16.90 16.82 18.59
C VAL A 92 -16.91 16.09 17.25
N LEU A 93 -16.85 16.86 16.16
CA LEU A 93 -16.70 16.35 14.80
C LEU A 93 -15.28 16.68 14.35
N ARG A 94 -14.55 15.68 13.86
CA ARG A 94 -13.23 15.90 13.28
C ARG A 94 -13.16 15.36 11.87
N PHE A 95 -12.46 16.10 11.03
CA PHE A 95 -12.20 15.74 9.65
C PHE A 95 -10.93 16.45 9.19
N ARG A 96 -10.28 15.91 8.15
CA ARG A 96 -9.11 16.56 7.57
C ARG A 96 -9.51 17.38 6.36
N LEU A 97 -8.89 18.54 6.25
CA LEU A 97 -8.86 19.33 5.03
C LEU A 97 -7.44 19.26 4.48
N ALA A 98 -7.28 18.76 3.28
CA ALA A 98 -6.03 18.94 2.57
C ALA A 98 -5.89 20.44 2.26
N VAL A 99 -4.67 20.94 2.23
CA VAL A 99 -4.38 22.37 2.01
C VAL A 99 -3.24 22.51 1.02
N PRO A 100 -3.09 23.63 0.30
CA PRO A 100 -1.93 23.82 -0.55
C PRO A 100 -0.61 23.78 0.26
N PRO A 101 0.52 23.32 -0.33
CA PRO A 101 1.79 23.26 0.37
C PRO A 101 2.23 24.62 0.96
N GLY A 102 2.58 24.63 2.24
CA GLY A 102 2.99 25.81 2.99
C GLY A 102 1.85 26.75 3.42
N ALA A 103 0.59 26.37 3.18
CA ALA A 103 -0.56 27.14 3.63
C ALA A 103 -0.65 27.17 5.17
N GLN A 104 -1.39 28.15 5.68
CA GLN A 104 -1.85 28.18 7.07
C GLN A 104 -3.36 28.15 7.05
N VAL A 105 -3.99 27.43 7.98
CA VAL A 105 -5.44 27.33 8.04
C VAL A 105 -5.99 28.22 9.13
N GLN A 106 -6.92 29.09 8.74
CA GLN A 106 -7.67 29.94 9.64
C GLN A 106 -9.15 29.62 9.55
N ALA A 107 -9.79 29.38 10.69
CA ALA A 107 -11.24 29.28 10.73
C ALA A 107 -11.83 30.68 10.53
N GLY A 108 -12.68 30.82 9.50
CA GLY A 108 -13.50 32.00 9.29
C GLY A 108 -14.71 32.03 10.22
N ASP A 109 -15.54 33.06 10.08
CA ASP A 109 -16.82 33.13 10.79
C ASP A 109 -17.69 31.92 10.43
N ALA A 110 -18.26 31.26 11.43
CA ALA A 110 -19.23 30.19 11.27
C ALA A 110 -20.64 30.76 11.54
N PRO A 111 -21.35 31.28 10.52
CA PRO A 111 -22.68 31.83 10.71
C PRO A 111 -23.66 30.74 11.16
N GLY A 112 -24.35 31.00 12.26
CA GLY A 112 -25.33 30.10 12.85
C GLY A 112 -25.46 30.38 14.34
N GLU A 113 -26.60 30.91 14.76
CA GLU A 113 -26.90 31.06 16.19
C GLU A 113 -27.09 29.66 16.79
N PRO A 114 -26.45 29.34 17.93
CA PRO A 114 -26.70 28.08 18.62
C PRO A 114 -28.17 27.99 19.01
N VAL A 115 -28.76 26.80 18.85
CA VAL A 115 -30.10 26.52 19.36
C VAL A 115 -29.94 26.03 20.80
N VAL A 116 -30.61 26.68 21.74
CA VAL A 116 -30.75 26.17 23.11
C VAL A 116 -31.70 24.98 23.04
N LEU A 117 -31.16 23.78 23.20
CA LEU A 117 -31.92 22.55 22.95
C LEU A 117 -32.51 21.93 24.21
N VAL A 118 -31.86 22.14 25.35
CA VAL A 118 -32.41 21.72 26.62
C VAL A 118 -32.06 22.73 27.70
N ASP A 119 -33.09 23.38 28.23
CA ASP A 119 -33.08 23.96 29.57
C ASP A 119 -33.00 22.77 30.54
N LEU A 120 -31.82 22.51 31.12
CA LEU A 120 -31.64 21.38 32.02
C LEU A 120 -32.57 21.53 33.24
N ASP A 121 -33.21 22.68 33.52
CA ASP A 121 -34.19 22.85 34.61
C ASP A 121 -35.61 22.33 34.29
N GLN A 122 -35.94 21.97 33.03
CA GLN A 122 -37.34 21.69 32.63
C GLN A 122 -37.65 20.30 32.05
N ALA A 123 -36.71 19.36 31.96
CA ALA A 123 -36.94 18.08 31.29
C ALA A 123 -37.41 16.94 32.21
N GLY A 124 -38.70 16.95 32.59
CA GLY A 124 -39.42 15.75 33.02
C GLY A 124 -40.77 16.05 33.71
N PRO A 125 -41.81 15.21 33.53
CA PRO A 125 -43.02 15.28 34.35
C PRO A 125 -42.67 14.87 35.79
N GLY A 126 -42.09 15.80 36.54
CA GLY A 126 -41.48 15.58 37.85
C GLY A 126 -40.46 16.64 38.30
N GLY A 127 -39.96 17.52 37.41
CA GLY A 127 -39.13 18.67 37.79
C GLY A 127 -37.72 18.34 38.32
N SER A 128 -37.11 17.24 37.87
CA SER A 128 -35.70 16.98 38.16
C SER A 128 -34.85 17.52 37.02
N ALA A 129 -33.89 18.38 37.36
CA ALA A 129 -32.94 18.89 36.40
C ALA A 129 -32.19 17.75 35.69
N LEU A 130 -31.78 17.94 34.44
CA LEU A 130 -30.93 16.95 33.77
C LEU A 130 -29.64 16.75 34.59
N PRO A 131 -29.22 15.49 34.80
CA PRO A 131 -27.97 15.20 35.48
C PRO A 131 -26.80 15.88 34.76
N LEU A 132 -25.77 16.29 35.52
CA LEU A 132 -24.53 16.87 35.00
C LEU A 132 -24.03 16.09 33.79
N VAL A 133 -23.52 16.77 32.76
CA VAL A 133 -22.85 16.06 31.64
C VAL A 133 -21.71 15.24 32.21
N TYR A 134 -21.55 13.98 31.79
CA TYR A 134 -20.50 13.11 32.29
C TYR A 134 -19.12 13.72 32.06
N PRO A 135 -18.16 13.63 32.99
CA PRO A 135 -16.83 14.18 32.77
C PRO A 135 -15.97 13.26 31.91
N VAL A 136 -15.10 13.86 31.11
CA VAL A 136 -14.01 13.19 30.42
C VAL A 136 -13.12 12.51 31.46
N HIS A 137 -12.83 11.24 31.24
CA HIS A 137 -12.01 10.40 32.10
C HIS A 137 -10.79 9.94 31.32
N GLU A 138 -9.83 9.33 32.02
CA GLU A 138 -8.76 8.63 31.32
C GLU A 138 -9.35 7.53 30.44
N PRO A 139 -8.72 7.20 29.30
CA PRO A 139 -9.16 6.07 28.53
C PRO A 139 -8.97 4.75 29.27
N ALA A 140 -9.75 3.74 28.87
CA ALA A 140 -9.51 2.37 29.29
C ALA A 140 -8.25 1.82 28.61
N TRP A 141 -7.43 1.14 29.41
CA TRP A 141 -6.19 0.52 28.96
C TRP A 141 -6.36 -0.99 28.92
N ASP A 142 -5.95 -1.61 27.81
CA ASP A 142 -5.65 -3.03 27.78
C ASP A 142 -4.37 -3.22 28.60
N GLY A 143 -4.51 -3.83 29.79
CA GLY A 143 -3.38 -4.11 30.66
C GLY A 143 -2.38 -5.03 29.97
N ASP A 144 -1.12 -4.81 30.29
CA ASP A 144 0.02 -5.61 29.83
C ASP A 144 0.52 -6.48 31.00
N PRO A 145 0.28 -7.81 30.95
CA PRO A 145 0.70 -8.72 32.00
C PRO A 145 2.22 -8.86 32.09
N ASP A 146 2.97 -8.66 30.99
CA ASP A 146 4.44 -8.72 30.99
C ASP A 146 5.03 -7.53 31.75
N ALA A 147 4.41 -6.36 31.62
CA ALA A 147 4.74 -5.18 32.42
C ALA A 147 4.16 -5.22 33.86
N GLY A 148 3.46 -6.29 34.23
CA GLY A 148 2.79 -6.42 35.53
C GLY A 148 1.62 -5.45 35.73
N THR A 149 1.10 -4.88 34.65
CA THR A 149 -0.10 -4.04 34.67
C THR A 149 -1.33 -4.93 34.57
N PRO A 150 -2.22 -4.96 35.59
CA PRO A 150 -3.41 -5.81 35.53
C PRO A 150 -4.29 -5.42 34.35
N ALA A 151 -4.86 -6.41 33.66
CA ALA A 151 -5.93 -6.17 32.70
C ALA A 151 -7.11 -5.45 33.37
N GLY A 152 -7.67 -4.44 32.68
CA GLY A 152 -8.91 -3.78 33.09
C GLY A 152 -8.79 -2.86 34.30
N VAL A 153 -7.67 -2.12 34.47
CA VAL A 153 -7.63 -1.03 35.46
C VAL A 153 -8.71 -0.02 35.09
N PRO A 154 -9.73 0.20 35.94
CA PRO A 154 -10.79 1.14 35.64
C PRO A 154 -10.19 2.53 35.48
N PRO A 155 -10.60 3.30 34.46
CA PRO A 155 -10.09 4.64 34.27
C PRO A 155 -10.38 5.49 35.50
N ALA A 156 -9.41 6.31 35.91
CA ALA A 156 -9.59 7.20 37.04
C ALA A 156 -10.71 8.21 36.74
N PHE A 157 -11.64 8.36 37.68
CA PHE A 157 -12.69 9.37 37.57
C PHE A 157 -12.11 10.76 37.86
N HIS A 158 -12.18 11.63 36.87
CA HIS A 158 -11.75 13.02 36.98
C HIS A 158 -12.97 13.95 36.97
N PHE A 159 -12.94 15.02 37.76
CA PHE A 159 -13.99 16.05 37.77
C PHE A 159 -13.35 17.41 37.94
N ASN A 160 -13.61 18.33 37.01
CA ASN A 160 -13.05 19.68 37.00
C ASN A 160 -14.07 20.69 37.56
N PRO A 161 -14.03 21.01 38.87
CA PRO A 161 -15.01 21.89 39.49
C PRO A 161 -14.98 23.31 38.93
N THR A 162 -13.86 23.75 38.34
CA THR A 162 -13.76 25.09 37.75
C THR A 162 -14.62 25.23 36.51
N ILE A 163 -14.77 24.17 35.72
CA ILE A 163 -15.65 24.16 34.53
C ILE A 163 -17.10 23.97 34.97
N TYR A 164 -17.38 22.93 35.77
CA TYR A 164 -18.76 22.60 36.17
C TYR A 164 -19.43 23.64 37.07
N PHE A 165 -18.67 24.45 37.82
CA PHE A 165 -19.20 25.53 38.66
C PHE A 165 -18.79 26.92 38.16
N GLY A 166 -18.21 27.00 36.95
CA GLY A 166 -17.85 28.25 36.31
C GLY A 166 -19.08 29.02 35.80
N SER A 167 -18.85 30.21 35.28
CA SER A 167 -19.87 31.04 34.61
C SER A 167 -19.61 31.20 33.10
N GLN A 168 -18.69 30.41 32.55
CA GLN A 168 -18.25 30.50 31.17
C GLN A 168 -18.77 29.27 30.41
N VAL A 169 -19.29 29.48 29.21
CA VAL A 169 -19.66 28.40 28.30
C VAL A 169 -18.42 27.58 27.94
N PHE A 170 -18.55 26.26 27.98
CA PHE A 170 -17.48 25.32 27.66
C PHE A 170 -17.89 24.34 26.55
N PRO A 171 -17.09 24.18 25.48
CA PRO A 171 -16.02 25.09 25.05
C PRO A 171 -16.59 26.46 24.63
N ALA A 172 -15.77 27.51 24.68
CA ALA A 172 -16.21 28.86 24.30
C ALA A 172 -16.28 29.09 22.79
N SER A 173 -15.50 28.35 22.00
CA SER A 173 -15.43 28.46 20.55
C SER A 173 -15.91 27.18 19.87
N LEU A 174 -16.52 27.33 18.69
CA LEU A 174 -16.89 26.20 17.83
C LEU A 174 -15.67 25.49 17.26
N VAL A 175 -14.59 26.22 16.98
CA VAL A 175 -13.37 25.73 16.37
C VAL A 175 -12.22 26.64 16.79
N ASP A 176 -10.99 26.14 16.74
CA ASP A 176 -9.81 26.95 17.00
C ASP A 176 -9.52 27.90 15.84
N ALA A 177 -9.12 29.13 16.15
CA ALA A 177 -8.94 30.19 15.16
C ALA A 177 -7.77 29.92 14.20
N GLN A 178 -6.75 29.19 14.66
CA GLN A 178 -5.63 28.71 13.85
C GLN A 178 -5.60 27.19 13.98
N ILE A 179 -5.57 26.50 12.86
CA ILE A 179 -5.56 25.05 12.82
C ILE A 179 -4.17 24.62 12.32
N PRO A 180 -3.41 23.83 13.10
CA PRO A 180 -2.11 23.34 12.67
C PRO A 180 -2.22 22.58 11.35
N VAL A 181 -1.27 22.84 10.45
CA VAL A 181 -1.07 22.09 9.22
C VAL A 181 0.02 21.07 9.45
N GLU A 182 -0.26 19.83 9.09
CA GLU A 182 0.64 18.70 9.26
C GLU A 182 0.77 17.95 7.93
N PRO A 183 1.91 17.29 7.68
CA PRO A 183 2.02 16.38 6.56
C PRO A 183 1.12 15.17 6.77
N LEU A 184 0.36 14.86 5.73
CA LEU A 184 -0.50 13.69 5.60
C LEU A 184 0.30 12.52 5.00
N ILE A 185 0.06 12.17 3.72
CA ILE A 185 0.71 11.09 2.98
C ILE A 185 1.15 11.63 1.62
N GLY A 186 2.32 11.19 1.13
CA GLY A 186 2.87 11.58 -0.17
C GLY A 186 3.06 13.09 -0.32
N GLY A 187 3.52 13.75 0.74
CA GLY A 187 3.77 15.20 0.77
C GLY A 187 2.53 16.09 0.67
N VAL A 188 1.31 15.52 0.68
CA VAL A 188 0.10 16.31 0.88
C VAL A 188 0.08 16.85 2.30
N GLU A 189 -0.17 18.14 2.44
CA GLU A 189 -0.38 18.78 3.73
C GLU A 189 -1.87 18.83 4.05
N ALA A 190 -2.22 18.62 5.32
CA ALA A 190 -3.60 18.64 5.80
C ALA A 190 -3.72 19.27 7.19
N ALA A 191 -4.87 19.87 7.45
CA ALA A 191 -5.27 20.35 8.76
C ALA A 191 -6.36 19.45 9.35
N LEU A 192 -6.16 18.97 10.58
CA LEU A 192 -7.19 18.27 11.34
C LEU A 192 -8.13 19.32 11.95
N VAL A 193 -9.30 19.47 11.36
CA VAL A 193 -10.33 20.38 11.87
C VAL A 193 -11.10 19.68 12.99
N GLU A 194 -11.26 20.35 14.12
CA GLU A 194 -12.15 19.92 15.20
C GLU A 194 -13.29 20.94 15.38
N LEU A 195 -14.52 20.52 15.06
CA LEU A 195 -15.73 21.28 15.32
C LEU A 195 -16.37 20.82 16.62
N ARG A 196 -16.78 21.79 17.44
CA ARG A 196 -17.39 21.64 18.77
C ARG A 196 -18.85 22.08 18.73
N PRO A 197 -19.75 21.29 18.10
CA PRO A 197 -21.12 21.71 17.89
C PRO A 197 -21.94 21.79 19.18
N LEU A 198 -21.49 21.15 20.26
CA LEU A 198 -22.11 21.20 21.58
C LEU A 198 -21.28 22.07 22.53
N SER A 199 -21.96 22.83 23.37
CA SER A 199 -21.34 23.58 24.47
C SER A 199 -22.25 23.58 25.69
N LEU A 200 -21.67 23.53 26.87
CA LEU A 200 -22.36 23.58 28.15
C LEU A 200 -22.22 24.98 28.75
N ASP A 201 -23.33 25.62 29.10
CA ASP A 201 -23.34 26.74 30.05
C ASP A 201 -23.52 26.15 31.47
N PRO A 202 -22.45 26.03 32.27
CA PRO A 202 -22.52 25.46 33.61
C PRO A 202 -23.31 26.32 34.61
N HIS A 203 -23.43 27.64 34.39
CA HIS A 203 -24.17 28.54 35.28
C HIS A 203 -25.65 28.58 34.92
N GLY A 204 -25.96 28.63 33.62
CA GLY A 204 -27.33 28.53 33.11
C GLY A 204 -27.91 27.12 33.21
N GLY A 205 -27.04 26.10 33.24
CA GLY A 205 -27.47 24.73 33.08
C GLY A 205 -28.07 24.50 31.70
N ASP A 206 -27.48 25.09 30.64
CA ASP A 206 -27.99 24.94 29.28
C ASP A 206 -27.01 24.13 28.42
N LEU A 207 -27.53 23.14 27.68
CA LEU A 207 -26.80 22.51 26.58
C LEU A 207 -27.12 23.25 25.28
N LEU A 208 -26.13 23.98 24.77
CA LEU A 208 -26.18 24.71 23.52
C LEU A 208 -25.73 23.76 22.40
N VAL A 209 -26.51 23.64 21.33
CA VAL A 209 -26.12 22.81 20.19
C VAL A 209 -26.35 23.53 18.86
N ARG A 210 -25.35 23.44 17.99
CA ARG A 210 -25.42 23.87 16.58
C ARG A 210 -25.69 22.66 15.71
N ALA A 211 -26.97 22.44 15.38
CA ALA A 211 -27.40 21.26 14.64
C ALA A 211 -27.26 21.38 13.12
N ASP A 212 -27.32 22.60 12.58
CA ASP A 212 -27.25 22.87 11.14
C ASP A 212 -26.52 24.21 10.96
N PHE A 213 -25.30 24.17 10.41
CA PHE A 213 -24.46 25.37 10.24
C PHE A 213 -23.41 25.19 9.14
N GLN A 214 -22.88 26.31 8.64
CA GLN A 214 -21.73 26.33 7.74
C GLN A 214 -20.48 26.80 8.47
N ALA A 215 -19.35 26.14 8.22
CA ALA A 215 -18.04 26.55 8.70
C ALA A 215 -17.12 26.83 7.50
N THR A 216 -16.36 27.92 7.58
CA THR A 216 -15.43 28.34 6.54
C THR A 216 -14.00 28.19 7.03
N PHE A 217 -13.12 27.67 6.18
CA PHE A 217 -11.70 27.51 6.45
C PHE A 217 -10.92 28.17 5.31
N GLU A 218 -10.22 29.25 5.65
CA GLU A 218 -9.35 29.98 4.73
C GLU A 218 -7.96 29.33 4.79
N HIS A 219 -7.41 28.98 3.63
CA HIS A 219 -6.07 28.40 3.49
C HIS A 219 -5.30 29.04 2.32
N PRO A 220 -5.13 30.38 2.34
CA PRO A 220 -4.52 31.09 1.24
C PRO A 220 -3.06 30.66 1.07
N ALA A 221 -2.72 30.16 -0.11
CA ALA A 221 -1.36 29.94 -0.53
C ALA A 221 -1.09 30.61 -1.88
N PRO A 222 0.10 31.17 -2.10
CA PRO A 222 0.53 31.49 -3.45
C PRO A 222 0.54 30.19 -4.26
N VAL A 223 0.08 30.25 -5.52
CA VAL A 223 0.23 29.12 -6.45
C VAL A 223 1.70 28.71 -6.42
N PRO A 224 2.01 27.49 -5.98
CA PRO A 224 3.40 27.11 -5.76
C PRO A 224 4.12 27.14 -7.11
N SER A 225 5.35 27.68 -7.12
CA SER A 225 6.18 27.69 -8.33
C SER A 225 6.63 26.28 -8.73
N VAL A 226 6.51 25.32 -7.82
CA VAL A 226 6.83 23.90 -8.00
C VAL A 226 5.67 23.08 -7.43
N LEU A 227 4.98 22.35 -8.29
CA LEU A 227 3.93 21.43 -7.88
C LEU A 227 4.54 20.22 -7.16
N VAL A 228 3.83 19.71 -6.16
CA VAL A 228 4.22 18.51 -5.42
C VAL A 228 3.64 17.30 -6.17
N PRO A 229 4.46 16.41 -6.74
CA PRO A 229 3.98 15.18 -7.39
C PRO A 229 3.34 14.25 -6.36
N VAL A 230 2.16 13.74 -6.67
CA VAL A 230 1.46 12.74 -5.88
C VAL A 230 1.15 11.55 -6.80
N THR A 231 1.46 10.33 -6.37
CA THR A 231 1.13 9.14 -7.17
C THR A 231 -0.38 8.96 -7.25
N PRO A 232 -0.94 8.39 -8.34
CA PRO A 232 -2.39 8.18 -8.47
C PRO A 232 -3.02 7.46 -7.26
N GLY A 233 -2.38 6.37 -6.80
CA GLY A 233 -2.84 5.64 -5.62
C GLY A 233 -2.80 6.49 -4.33
N THR A 234 -1.81 7.36 -4.16
CA THR A 234 -1.78 8.28 -3.02
C THR A 234 -2.86 9.35 -3.14
N ALA A 235 -3.12 9.89 -4.34
CA ALA A 235 -4.12 10.91 -4.57
C ALA A 235 -5.55 10.41 -4.24
N GLN A 236 -5.92 9.25 -4.79
CA GLN A 236 -7.21 8.62 -4.51
C GLN A 236 -7.36 8.32 -3.02
N PHE A 237 -6.26 7.95 -2.37
CA PHE A 237 -6.27 7.67 -0.95
C PHE A 237 -6.43 8.93 -0.08
N VAL A 238 -5.75 10.03 -0.45
CA VAL A 238 -5.94 11.33 0.21
C VAL A 238 -7.37 11.82 0.04
N GLU A 239 -8.03 11.53 -1.07
CA GLU A 239 -9.45 11.84 -1.26
C GLU A 239 -10.36 11.18 -0.20
N GLU A 240 -10.03 9.96 0.25
CA GLU A 240 -10.76 9.29 1.34
C GLU A 240 -10.46 9.90 2.72
N LEU A 241 -9.23 10.37 2.95
CA LEU A 241 -8.82 10.94 4.23
C LEU A 241 -9.19 12.42 4.40
N ALA A 242 -9.22 13.19 3.31
CA ALA A 242 -9.37 14.63 3.30
C ALA A 242 -10.56 15.07 2.45
N LEU A 243 -11.55 15.66 3.12
CA LEU A 243 -12.88 15.93 2.57
C LEU A 243 -12.89 16.82 1.31
N ASN A 244 -11.89 17.69 1.16
CA ASN A 244 -11.81 18.72 0.12
C ASN A 244 -10.73 18.45 -0.94
N TYR A 245 -10.11 17.26 -0.98
CA TYR A 245 -8.95 17.02 -1.83
C TYR A 245 -9.20 17.36 -3.31
N THR A 246 -10.35 16.97 -3.86
CA THR A 246 -10.75 17.28 -5.25
C THR A 246 -10.84 18.78 -5.56
N LYS A 247 -10.95 19.65 -4.55
CA LYS A 247 -10.98 21.12 -4.74
C LYS A 247 -9.58 21.73 -4.84
N ILE A 248 -8.59 21.05 -4.27
CA ILE A 248 -7.22 21.54 -4.20
C ILE A 248 -6.24 20.70 -5.02
N GLU A 249 -6.68 19.58 -5.60
CA GLU A 249 -5.82 18.63 -6.30
C GLU A 249 -4.96 19.33 -7.36
N HIS A 250 -5.42 20.39 -8.01
CA HIS A 250 -4.59 21.14 -8.98
C HIS A 250 -3.32 21.80 -8.39
N HIS A 251 -3.20 21.94 -7.05
CA HIS A 251 -1.96 22.31 -6.36
C HIS A 251 -0.97 21.13 -6.21
N TYR A 252 -1.48 19.92 -6.38
CA TYR A 252 -0.81 18.63 -6.27
C TYR A 252 -0.83 17.97 -7.65
N TYR A 253 0.28 18.01 -8.37
CA TYR A 253 0.35 17.74 -9.81
C TYR A 253 -0.67 16.68 -10.31
N PRO A 254 -1.62 17.00 -11.21
CA PRO A 254 -2.56 16.01 -11.72
C PRO A 254 -1.77 15.06 -12.63
N ALA A 255 -1.53 13.84 -12.13
CA ALA A 255 -0.73 12.78 -12.73
C ALA A 255 0.75 13.14 -12.93
N ILE A 256 1.63 12.56 -12.11
CA ILE A 256 3.07 12.46 -12.41
C ILE A 256 3.22 12.27 -13.93
N PRO A 257 3.95 13.15 -14.67
CA PRO A 257 4.17 12.94 -16.08
C PRO A 257 4.58 11.48 -16.28
N PRO A 258 4.04 10.74 -17.25
CA PRO A 258 4.38 9.33 -17.42
C PRO A 258 5.90 9.09 -17.43
N SER A 259 6.70 10.09 -17.79
CA SER A 259 8.16 10.08 -17.76
C SER A 259 8.85 10.13 -16.38
N LEU A 260 8.16 10.43 -15.27
CA LEU A 260 8.75 10.62 -13.94
C LEU A 260 8.72 9.37 -13.05
N GLY A 261 8.10 8.27 -13.49
CA GLY A 261 8.15 6.98 -12.81
C GLY A 261 7.45 6.89 -11.46
N ASN A 262 7.64 5.77 -10.76
CA ASN A 262 7.28 5.69 -9.34
C ASN A 262 8.35 6.44 -8.56
N PRO A 263 8.00 7.55 -7.88
CA PRO A 263 9.00 8.36 -7.22
C PRO A 263 9.37 7.79 -5.84
N ASP A 264 8.61 6.83 -5.30
CA ASP A 264 8.77 6.35 -3.93
C ASP A 264 10.13 5.65 -3.73
N ARG A 265 10.70 5.83 -2.54
CA ARG A 265 12.08 5.42 -2.24
C ARG A 265 12.12 4.52 -1.02
N LEU A 266 13.02 3.54 -1.01
CA LEU A 266 13.21 2.60 0.08
C LEU A 266 14.68 2.61 0.54
N LEU A 267 14.91 2.89 1.82
CA LEU A 267 16.21 2.70 2.47
C LEU A 267 16.22 1.39 3.26
N ILE A 268 17.14 0.49 2.96
CA ILE A 268 17.38 -0.72 3.76
C ILE A 268 18.57 -0.47 4.67
N VAL A 269 18.38 -0.59 5.98
CA VAL A 269 19.42 -0.43 7.00
C VAL A 269 19.69 -1.79 7.65
N ALA A 270 20.86 -2.37 7.41
CA ALA A 270 21.18 -3.74 7.82
C ALA A 270 22.67 -3.97 8.13
N PRO A 271 23.04 -5.04 8.82
CA PRO A 271 24.40 -5.57 8.82
C PRO A 271 24.93 -5.79 7.39
N LYS A 272 26.20 -5.43 7.14
CA LYS A 272 26.84 -5.68 5.83
C LYS A 272 26.88 -7.15 5.44
N ALA A 273 26.93 -8.06 6.43
CA ALA A 273 26.95 -9.50 6.19
C ALA A 273 25.66 -10.04 5.54
N GLN A 274 24.54 -9.35 5.73
CA GLN A 274 23.22 -9.73 5.20
C GLN A 274 22.91 -9.13 3.82
N ALA A 275 23.83 -8.36 3.24
CA ALA A 275 23.58 -7.62 2.00
C ALA A 275 23.25 -8.55 0.81
N ASP A 276 23.90 -9.71 0.72
CA ASP A 276 23.65 -10.69 -0.34
C ASP A 276 22.27 -11.35 -0.20
N GLU A 277 21.85 -11.66 1.03
CA GLU A 277 20.54 -12.26 1.31
C GLU A 277 19.38 -11.29 1.01
N LEU A 278 19.64 -9.99 1.06
CA LEU A 278 18.66 -8.95 0.72
C LEU A 278 18.44 -8.75 -0.78
N LEU A 279 19.32 -9.29 -1.65
CA LEU A 279 19.24 -9.07 -3.10
C LEU A 279 17.90 -9.46 -3.73
N PRO A 280 17.23 -10.58 -3.36
CA PRO A 280 15.92 -10.92 -3.90
C PRO A 280 14.86 -9.86 -3.58
N LEU A 281 14.87 -9.31 -2.36
CA LEU A 281 13.94 -8.25 -1.95
C LEU A 281 14.25 -6.92 -2.65
N ILE A 282 15.52 -6.54 -2.71
CA ILE A 282 15.97 -5.32 -3.41
C ILE A 282 15.54 -5.37 -4.87
N ALA A 283 15.80 -6.49 -5.55
CA ALA A 283 15.38 -6.69 -6.93
C ALA A 283 13.86 -6.57 -7.05
N GLN A 284 13.10 -7.24 -6.17
CA GLN A 284 11.64 -7.15 -6.17
C GLN A 284 11.16 -5.70 -6.01
N ARG A 285 11.75 -4.91 -5.11
CA ARG A 285 11.37 -3.50 -4.88
C ARG A 285 11.71 -2.60 -6.06
N GLN A 286 12.87 -2.76 -6.68
CA GLN A 286 13.21 -2.05 -7.92
C GLN A 286 12.25 -2.41 -9.05
N LEU A 287 11.82 -3.66 -9.14
CA LEU A 287 10.83 -4.09 -10.11
C LEU A 287 9.43 -3.51 -9.82
N CYS A 288 9.16 -3.12 -8.58
CA CYS A 288 7.97 -2.33 -8.20
C CYS A 288 8.15 -0.81 -8.42
N GLY A 289 9.27 -0.39 -9.04
CA GLY A 289 9.59 1.00 -9.33
C GLY A 289 10.16 1.80 -8.15
N TYR A 290 10.55 1.18 -7.04
CA TYR A 290 11.17 1.92 -5.94
C TYR A 290 12.63 2.28 -6.26
N ASP A 291 13.04 3.49 -5.87
CA ASP A 291 14.47 3.83 -5.73
C ASP A 291 14.99 3.22 -4.42
N VAL A 292 15.70 2.10 -4.52
CA VAL A 292 16.18 1.34 -3.36
C VAL A 292 17.62 1.71 -3.03
N GLU A 293 17.90 2.09 -1.79
CA GLU A 293 19.25 2.31 -1.28
C GLU A 293 19.56 1.33 -0.15
N PHE A 294 20.79 0.83 -0.09
CA PHE A 294 21.30 0.01 1.00
C PHE A 294 22.29 0.80 1.85
N ARG A 295 22.13 0.73 3.18
CA ARG A 295 23.03 1.33 4.16
C ARG A 295 23.48 0.30 5.17
N ALA A 296 24.78 0.00 5.18
CA ALA A 296 25.31 -0.90 6.18
C ALA A 296 25.39 -0.24 7.56
N LEU A 297 25.05 -0.97 8.62
CA LEU A 297 25.24 -0.52 10.00
C LEU A 297 26.71 -0.18 10.32
N SER A 298 27.65 -0.85 9.65
CA SER A 298 29.10 -0.58 9.77
C SER A 298 29.53 0.78 9.21
N ASP A 299 28.69 1.41 8.38
CA ASP A 299 28.99 2.71 7.77
C ASP A 299 28.51 3.87 8.65
N LEU A 300 27.76 3.56 9.71
CA LEU A 300 27.34 4.55 10.71
C LEU A 300 28.51 4.86 11.66
N PRO A 301 28.59 6.09 12.21
CA PRO A 301 29.61 6.43 13.21
C PRO A 301 29.59 5.51 14.43
N ASN A 302 28.39 5.05 14.78
CA ASN A 302 28.09 4.06 15.81
C ASN A 302 26.66 3.53 15.56
N VAL A 303 26.37 2.32 16.05
CA VAL A 303 25.02 1.75 16.02
C VAL A 303 24.28 2.20 17.28
N SER A 304 23.65 3.36 17.23
CA SER A 304 22.72 3.85 18.27
C SER A 304 21.45 4.39 17.63
N PRO A 305 20.34 4.48 18.40
CA PRO A 305 19.08 5.00 17.89
C PRO A 305 19.20 6.37 17.21
N GLU A 306 19.96 7.29 17.80
CA GLU A 306 20.13 8.63 17.24
C GLU A 306 20.93 8.61 15.93
N SER A 307 21.94 7.75 15.81
CA SER A 307 22.76 7.65 14.59
C SER A 307 21.97 7.00 13.45
N ILE A 308 21.16 5.98 13.75
CA ILE A 308 20.25 5.35 12.77
C ILE A 308 19.19 6.36 12.32
N ARG A 309 18.50 7.01 13.27
CA ARG A 309 17.50 8.05 12.96
C ARG A 309 18.09 9.19 12.15
N SER A 310 19.29 9.65 12.49
CA SER A 310 19.95 10.73 11.73
C SER A 310 20.29 10.32 10.32
N ALA A 311 20.72 9.06 10.10
CA ALA A 311 21.00 8.55 8.77
C ALA A 311 19.74 8.45 7.91
N ILE A 312 18.65 7.91 8.46
CA ILE A 312 17.33 7.84 7.79
C ILE A 312 16.83 9.26 7.48
N GLY A 313 16.93 10.19 8.44
CA GLY A 313 16.55 11.59 8.25
C GLY A 313 17.35 12.31 7.18
N ALA A 314 18.67 12.14 7.17
CA ALA A 314 19.52 12.71 6.14
C ALA A 314 19.15 12.17 4.75
N TRP A 315 18.95 10.86 4.62
CA TRP A 315 18.53 10.23 3.37
C TRP A 315 17.15 10.73 2.91
N ALA A 316 16.14 10.70 3.78
CA ALA A 316 14.78 11.13 3.46
C ALA A 316 14.72 12.63 3.06
N SER A 317 15.57 13.48 3.65
CA SER A 317 15.67 14.91 3.30
C SER A 317 16.14 15.19 1.86
N THR A 318 16.71 14.18 1.19
CA THR A 318 17.12 14.28 -0.22
C THR A 318 15.98 13.98 -1.20
N ALA A 319 14.86 13.44 -0.72
CA ALA A 319 13.71 13.16 -1.56
C ALA A 319 13.09 14.46 -2.10
N ALA A 320 12.61 14.42 -3.33
CA ALA A 320 11.81 15.52 -3.86
C ALA A 320 10.51 15.67 -3.03
N PRO A 321 9.92 16.87 -2.94
CA PRO A 321 8.60 17.03 -2.32
C PRO A 321 7.59 16.05 -2.93
N GLY A 322 6.73 15.44 -2.11
CA GLY A 322 5.67 14.53 -2.58
C GLY A 322 6.06 13.07 -2.67
N VAL A 323 7.36 12.78 -2.64
CA VAL A 323 7.90 11.43 -2.69
C VAL A 323 7.75 10.75 -1.33
N SER A 324 7.17 9.55 -1.32
CA SER A 324 7.07 8.77 -0.08
C SER A 324 8.40 8.09 0.20
N SER A 325 8.80 8.11 1.46
CA SER A 325 10.05 7.49 1.92
C SER A 325 9.73 6.32 2.83
N PHE A 326 10.38 5.19 2.58
CA PHE A 326 10.25 3.97 3.36
C PHE A 326 11.60 3.58 3.95
N ALA A 327 11.62 3.03 5.15
CA ALA A 327 12.83 2.48 5.75
C ALA A 327 12.58 1.06 6.27
N LEU A 328 13.36 0.11 5.76
CA LEU A 328 13.37 -1.28 6.22
C LEU A 328 14.58 -1.52 7.11
N LEU A 329 14.33 -1.83 8.38
CA LEU A 329 15.34 -2.21 9.35
C LEU A 329 15.53 -3.72 9.30
N VAL A 330 16.77 -4.21 9.29
CA VAL A 330 17.05 -5.66 9.25
C VAL A 330 17.95 -6.06 10.41
N GLY A 331 17.45 -6.98 11.23
CA GLY A 331 18.08 -7.49 12.44
C GLY A 331 17.23 -7.26 13.69
N ASP A 332 17.39 -8.14 14.69
CA ASP A 332 16.77 -8.01 16.01
C ASP A 332 17.45 -6.91 16.88
N VAL A 333 16.87 -6.60 18.04
CA VAL A 333 17.21 -5.49 18.94
C VAL A 333 18.64 -5.51 19.47
N GLN A 334 19.31 -6.67 19.50
CA GLN A 334 20.72 -6.77 19.90
C GLN A 334 21.65 -6.30 18.79
N THR A 335 21.18 -6.28 17.54
CA THR A 335 21.91 -5.79 16.37
C THR A 335 21.48 -4.37 16.01
N LEU A 336 20.18 -4.09 16.05
CA LEU A 336 19.58 -2.81 15.68
C LEU A 336 18.56 -2.40 16.76
N PRO A 337 18.93 -1.52 17.72
CA PRO A 337 18.08 -1.23 18.88
C PRO A 337 16.76 -0.57 18.48
N LEU A 338 15.74 -0.66 19.34
CA LEU A 338 14.53 0.17 19.23
C LEU A 338 14.85 1.65 19.51
N HIS A 339 14.07 2.56 18.93
CA HIS A 339 14.19 3.98 19.27
C HIS A 339 13.50 4.27 20.62
N PRO A 340 14.11 5.07 21.52
CA PRO A 340 13.44 5.51 22.74
C PRO A 340 12.13 6.27 22.43
N PRO A 341 11.13 6.26 23.31
CA PRO A 341 9.87 6.96 23.04
C PRO A 341 10.10 8.46 22.82
N LEU A 342 9.33 9.06 21.90
CA LEU A 342 9.39 10.50 21.62
C LEU A 342 8.45 11.30 22.52
N SER A 343 7.39 10.65 22.98
CA SER A 343 6.46 11.18 23.96
C SER A 343 6.74 10.63 25.36
N PRO A 344 6.42 11.37 26.45
CA PRO A 344 6.63 10.87 27.81
C PRO A 344 5.85 9.58 28.14
N GLN A 345 4.80 9.28 27.38
CA GLN A 345 3.93 8.12 27.56
C GLN A 345 4.13 7.05 26.50
N GLY A 346 4.98 7.30 25.50
CA GLY A 346 5.31 6.33 24.48
C GLY A 346 6.13 5.17 25.02
N LEU A 347 6.26 4.13 24.21
CA LEU A 347 7.12 2.98 24.46
C LEU A 347 8.29 2.99 23.47
N PRO A 348 9.42 2.32 23.78
CA PRO A 348 10.45 2.11 22.78
C PRO A 348 9.86 1.41 21.55
N SER A 349 10.03 2.00 20.37
CA SER A 349 9.51 1.47 19.10
C SER A 349 10.32 1.98 17.91
N ASP A 350 10.06 1.47 16.71
CA ASP A 350 10.71 1.91 15.48
C ASP A 350 10.07 3.16 14.87
N ALA A 351 8.89 3.58 15.34
CA ALA A 351 8.25 4.82 14.85
C ALA A 351 9.11 6.06 15.13
N GLY A 352 9.95 6.01 16.17
CA GLY A 352 10.93 7.05 16.45
C GLY A 352 11.91 7.26 15.29
N TYR A 353 12.19 6.25 14.48
CA TYR A 353 13.05 6.36 13.30
C TYR A 353 12.38 7.07 12.12
N GLY A 354 11.05 7.12 12.07
CA GLY A 354 10.30 7.73 10.96
C GLY A 354 9.66 9.09 11.25
N THR A 355 9.65 9.50 12.52
CA THR A 355 8.95 10.72 12.98
C THR A 355 9.85 11.96 12.94
N ALA A 356 9.31 13.12 12.52
CA ALA A 356 9.88 14.48 12.62
C ALA A 356 11.42 14.54 12.66
N LEU A 357 12.05 14.31 11.50
CA LEU A 357 13.49 14.10 11.39
C LEU A 357 14.26 15.44 11.44
N PRO A 358 15.40 15.52 12.16
CA PRO A 358 16.25 16.70 12.12
C PRO A 358 16.65 17.06 10.68
N GLY A 359 16.30 18.26 10.23
CA GLY A 359 16.58 18.73 8.86
C GLY A 359 15.53 18.38 7.80
N ALA A 360 14.52 17.58 8.14
CA ALA A 360 13.36 17.28 7.29
C ALA A 360 12.04 17.42 8.06
N PRO A 361 11.74 18.61 8.62
CA PRO A 361 10.46 18.83 9.29
C PRO A 361 9.34 18.61 8.27
N GLY A 362 8.51 17.60 8.52
CA GLY A 362 7.35 17.30 7.71
C GLY A 362 7.48 16.11 6.76
N VAL A 363 8.64 15.45 6.67
CA VAL A 363 8.74 14.18 5.95
C VAL A 363 8.42 13.04 6.91
N ARG A 364 7.36 12.28 6.63
CA ARG A 364 7.06 11.01 7.29
C ARG A 364 7.79 9.90 6.55
N VAL A 365 8.61 9.13 7.25
CA VAL A 365 9.20 7.89 6.72
C VAL A 365 8.41 6.71 7.30
N HIS A 366 7.91 5.84 6.43
CA HIS A 366 7.21 4.64 6.87
C HIS A 366 8.24 3.57 7.22
N VAL A 367 8.24 3.09 8.46
CA VAL A 367 9.25 2.18 8.98
C VAL A 367 8.66 0.79 9.19
N GLY A 368 9.40 -0.23 8.78
CA GLY A 368 9.14 -1.63 9.14
C GLY A 368 10.45 -2.35 9.42
N ARG A 369 10.38 -3.54 10.01
CA ARG A 369 11.54 -4.32 10.44
C ARG A 369 11.42 -5.79 10.04
N LEU A 370 12.47 -6.35 9.47
CA LEU A 370 12.70 -7.80 9.46
C LEU A 370 13.52 -8.14 10.69
N SER A 371 12.85 -8.55 11.77
CA SER A 371 13.51 -8.98 13.01
C SER A 371 13.94 -10.43 12.79
N VAL A 372 15.25 -10.66 12.79
CA VAL A 372 15.87 -11.91 12.36
C VAL A 372 17.07 -12.21 13.25
N ASP A 373 17.22 -13.49 13.58
CA ASP A 373 18.37 -14.01 14.32
C ASP A 373 19.59 -14.30 13.43
N ASP A 374 19.34 -14.75 12.20
CA ASP A 374 20.36 -15.16 11.25
C ASP A 374 19.93 -15.02 9.78
N ASP A 375 20.82 -15.41 8.86
CA ASP A 375 20.59 -15.31 7.41
C ASP A 375 19.48 -16.28 6.93
N ALA A 376 19.24 -17.40 7.62
CA ALA A 376 18.22 -18.35 7.21
C ALA A 376 16.81 -17.85 7.53
N ASP A 377 16.63 -17.21 8.69
CA ASP A 377 15.38 -16.52 9.03
C ASP A 377 15.12 -15.34 8.08
N LEU A 378 16.16 -14.55 7.76
CA LEU A 378 16.07 -13.48 6.78
C LEU A 378 15.64 -13.98 5.38
N ALA A 379 16.28 -15.05 4.89
CA ALA A 379 15.93 -15.69 3.63
C ALA A 379 14.46 -16.12 3.60
N LEU A 380 13.98 -16.71 4.70
CA LEU A 380 12.62 -17.18 4.86
C LEU A 380 11.60 -16.03 4.81
N GLN A 381 11.83 -14.95 5.58
CA GLN A 381 10.95 -13.79 5.58
C GLN A 381 10.90 -13.11 4.21
N ILE A 382 12.06 -12.95 3.54
CA ILE A 382 12.14 -12.40 2.18
C ILE A 382 11.39 -13.29 1.18
N ALA A 383 11.54 -14.61 1.27
CA ALA A 383 10.85 -15.54 0.38
C ALA A 383 9.33 -15.41 0.51
N LYS A 384 8.80 -15.28 1.73
CA LYS A 384 7.36 -15.04 1.96
C LYS A 384 6.89 -13.73 1.35
N ILE A 385 7.64 -12.64 1.53
CA ILE A 385 7.30 -11.33 0.96
C ILE A 385 7.28 -11.39 -0.57
N VAL A 386 8.34 -11.91 -1.18
CA VAL A 386 8.49 -11.98 -2.63
C VAL A 386 7.45 -12.91 -3.25
N GLU A 387 7.16 -14.07 -2.65
CA GLU A 387 6.13 -14.99 -3.15
C GLU A 387 4.72 -14.40 -3.00
N THR A 388 4.42 -13.72 -1.88
CA THR A 388 3.12 -13.08 -1.67
C THR A 388 2.84 -12.03 -2.74
N GLU A 389 3.86 -11.25 -3.09
CA GLU A 389 3.75 -10.29 -4.18
C GLU A 389 3.65 -10.99 -5.53
N ARG A 390 4.59 -11.88 -5.89
CA ARG A 390 4.60 -12.52 -7.22
C ARG A 390 3.39 -13.39 -7.52
N SER A 391 2.87 -14.11 -6.53
CA SER A 391 1.73 -15.01 -6.74
C SER A 391 0.41 -14.26 -6.99
N GLY A 392 0.35 -12.96 -6.66
CA GLY A 392 -0.85 -12.14 -6.79
C GLY A 392 -2.06 -12.71 -6.05
N SER A 393 -3.26 -12.29 -6.46
CA SER A 393 -4.54 -12.76 -5.92
C SER A 393 -4.93 -14.20 -6.33
N THR A 394 -4.13 -14.86 -7.18
CA THR A 394 -4.51 -16.18 -7.74
C THR A 394 -4.43 -17.32 -6.73
N LYS A 395 -3.52 -17.20 -5.74
CA LYS A 395 -3.42 -18.11 -4.61
C LYS A 395 -4.02 -17.50 -3.35
N ASN A 396 -3.68 -16.24 -3.05
CA ASN A 396 -4.11 -15.54 -1.84
C ASN A 396 -5.57 -15.11 -1.90
N ASN A 397 -6.34 -15.49 -0.88
CA ASN A 397 -7.72 -15.00 -0.74
C ASN A 397 -7.74 -13.63 -0.06
N PHE A 398 -7.20 -12.60 -0.71
CA PHE A 398 -7.27 -11.21 -0.26
C PHE A 398 -8.71 -10.65 -0.20
N LYS A 399 -9.69 -11.41 -0.72
CA LYS A 399 -11.13 -11.17 -0.52
C LYS A 399 -11.64 -11.67 0.84
N GLN A 400 -10.80 -12.36 1.62
CA GLN A 400 -11.14 -12.86 2.95
C GLN A 400 -10.27 -12.22 4.01
N LEU A 401 -10.94 -11.65 5.01
CA LEU A 401 -10.37 -11.24 6.27
C LEU A 401 -10.75 -12.27 7.34
N GLY A 402 -9.77 -13.01 7.86
CA GLY A 402 -9.97 -13.79 9.07
C GLY A 402 -10.08 -12.86 10.27
N LEU A 403 -11.14 -13.00 11.06
CA LEU A 403 -11.35 -12.19 12.27
C LEU A 403 -11.23 -13.08 13.52
N ALA A 404 -10.13 -12.94 14.24
CA ALA A 404 -9.91 -13.60 15.52
C ALA A 404 -10.20 -12.62 16.66
N CYS A 405 -11.00 -13.03 17.65
CA CYS A 405 -11.28 -12.19 18.80
C CYS A 405 -11.39 -13.00 20.10
N HIS A 406 -11.00 -12.42 21.22
CA HIS A 406 -11.14 -13.07 22.54
C HIS A 406 -12.49 -12.71 23.18
N THR A 407 -13.14 -13.64 23.90
CA THR A 407 -14.39 -13.38 24.65
C THR A 407 -14.24 -12.56 25.94
N TYR A 408 -13.06 -11.96 26.16
CA TYR A 408 -12.82 -11.23 27.40
C TYR A 408 -13.71 -9.99 27.39
N HIS A 409 -14.45 -9.82 28.48
CA HIS A 409 -15.34 -8.71 28.71
C HIS A 409 -15.04 -8.18 30.12
N ASP A 410 -14.63 -6.93 30.19
CA ASP A 410 -14.70 -6.17 31.44
C ASP A 410 -15.73 -5.04 31.31
N ALA A 411 -15.88 -4.23 32.37
CA ALA A 411 -16.87 -3.15 32.38
C ALA A 411 -16.61 -2.04 31.34
N HIS A 412 -15.47 -2.06 30.64
CA HIS A 412 -14.98 -1.00 29.77
C HIS A 412 -14.67 -1.47 28.35
N VAL A 413 -14.44 -2.77 28.14
CA VAL A 413 -14.00 -3.31 26.85
C VAL A 413 -14.70 -4.62 26.53
N ASP A 414 -15.33 -4.68 25.36
CA ASP A 414 -15.95 -5.88 24.79
C ASP A 414 -15.40 -6.16 23.38
N TYR A 415 -14.39 -7.02 23.30
CA TYR A 415 -13.74 -7.36 22.04
C TYR A 415 -14.68 -8.11 21.09
N LEU A 416 -15.60 -8.92 21.63
CA LEU A 416 -16.54 -9.71 20.82
C LEU A 416 -17.63 -8.82 20.23
N ALA A 417 -18.16 -7.87 20.99
CA ALA A 417 -19.10 -6.89 20.48
C ALA A 417 -18.48 -6.06 19.35
N TRP A 418 -17.25 -5.57 19.56
CA TRP A 418 -16.47 -4.87 18.53
C TRP A 418 -16.27 -5.73 17.27
N ALA A 419 -15.84 -6.99 17.44
CA ALA A 419 -15.62 -7.90 16.31
C ALA A 419 -16.91 -8.18 15.53
N ASN A 420 -18.04 -8.35 16.23
CA ASN A 420 -19.34 -8.56 15.59
C ASN A 420 -19.81 -7.31 14.83
N GLU A 421 -19.56 -6.11 15.37
CA GLU A 421 -19.84 -4.86 14.68
C GLU A 421 -19.00 -4.73 13.41
N LEU A 422 -17.69 -4.93 13.50
CA LEU A 422 -16.79 -4.89 12.35
C LEU A 422 -17.20 -5.91 11.29
N ALA A 423 -17.50 -7.15 11.67
CA ALA A 423 -17.97 -8.18 10.75
C ALA A 423 -19.28 -7.76 10.03
N ALA A 424 -20.20 -7.09 10.73
CA ALA A 424 -21.42 -6.55 10.13
C ALA A 424 -21.13 -5.39 9.15
N GLN A 425 -20.19 -4.50 9.48
CA GLN A 425 -19.77 -3.40 8.60
C GLN A 425 -19.10 -3.95 7.32
N ILE A 426 -18.22 -4.95 7.46
CA ILE A 426 -17.59 -5.62 6.32
C ILE A 426 -18.64 -6.34 5.46
N ALA A 427 -19.59 -7.06 6.08
CA ALA A 427 -20.66 -7.72 5.34
C ALA A 427 -21.51 -6.71 4.54
N ALA A 428 -21.67 -5.47 5.04
CA ALA A 428 -22.40 -4.42 4.35
C ALA A 428 -21.67 -3.87 3.10
N THR A 429 -20.35 -4.06 2.97
CA THR A 429 -19.62 -3.70 1.74
C THR A 429 -19.91 -4.68 0.59
N GLY A 430 -20.41 -5.88 0.91
CA GLY A 430 -20.75 -6.92 -0.05
C GLY A 430 -19.55 -7.68 -0.63
N SER A 431 -18.33 -7.36 -0.21
CA SER A 431 -17.10 -7.80 -0.89
C SER A 431 -16.39 -8.99 -0.23
N GLN A 432 -16.76 -9.41 0.99
CA GLN A 432 -15.90 -10.32 1.78
C GLN A 432 -16.63 -11.42 2.55
N VAL A 433 -15.93 -12.54 2.73
CA VAL A 433 -16.28 -13.58 3.73
C VAL A 433 -15.37 -13.35 4.93
N VAL A 434 -15.97 -13.20 6.11
CA VAL A 434 -15.25 -13.01 7.38
C VAL A 434 -15.38 -14.28 8.23
N PRO A 435 -14.51 -15.29 8.03
CA PRO A 435 -14.44 -16.41 8.97
C PRO A 435 -14.00 -15.87 10.33
N GLN A 436 -14.88 -16.00 11.33
CA GLN A 436 -14.64 -15.52 12.67
C GLN A 436 -14.24 -16.68 13.60
N VAL A 437 -13.15 -16.52 14.34
CA VAL A 437 -12.73 -17.42 15.42
C VAL A 437 -12.81 -16.68 16.74
N VAL A 438 -13.56 -17.24 17.69
CA VAL A 438 -13.79 -16.63 19.00
C VAL A 438 -13.07 -17.44 20.08
N GLY A 439 -11.98 -16.88 20.60
CA GLY A 439 -11.20 -17.42 21.72
C GLY A 439 -11.88 -17.24 23.08
N GLY A 440 -11.43 -18.00 24.08
CA GLY A 440 -11.95 -18.01 25.46
C GLY A 440 -13.30 -18.71 25.65
N ALA A 441 -14.07 -18.91 24.57
CA ALA A 441 -15.33 -19.67 24.58
C ALA A 441 -15.19 -21.11 24.05
N ASP A 442 -14.13 -21.40 23.29
CA ASP A 442 -13.96 -22.64 22.55
C ASP A 442 -12.63 -23.33 22.91
N PRO A 443 -12.64 -24.60 23.34
CA PRO A 443 -11.40 -25.32 23.65
C PRO A 443 -10.58 -25.66 22.40
N ASP A 444 -11.20 -25.64 21.20
CA ASP A 444 -10.55 -25.93 19.93
C ASP A 444 -10.19 -24.64 19.16
N ALA A 445 -10.24 -23.46 19.81
CA ALA A 445 -9.99 -22.15 19.17
C ALA A 445 -8.64 -22.11 18.43
N THR A 446 -7.57 -22.63 19.03
CA THR A 446 -6.24 -22.73 18.40
C THR A 446 -6.30 -23.53 17.10
N ALA A 447 -6.83 -24.75 17.13
CA ALA A 447 -6.90 -25.61 15.95
C ALA A 447 -7.74 -24.98 14.83
N LYS A 448 -8.82 -24.28 15.16
CA LYS A 448 -9.66 -23.56 14.19
C LYS A 448 -8.97 -22.37 13.56
N LEU A 449 -8.19 -21.63 14.35
CA LEU A 449 -7.37 -20.53 13.83
C LEU A 449 -6.30 -21.04 12.88
N LEU A 450 -5.54 -22.07 13.27
CA LEU A 450 -4.49 -22.64 12.43
C LEU A 450 -5.08 -23.20 11.13
N ASP A 451 -6.17 -23.98 11.21
CA ASP A 451 -6.90 -24.49 10.03
C ASP A 451 -7.40 -23.36 9.11
N LEU A 452 -7.74 -22.20 9.67
CA LEU A 452 -8.14 -21.05 8.87
C LEU A 452 -6.95 -20.44 8.12
N VAL A 453 -5.80 -20.28 8.77
CA VAL A 453 -4.57 -19.76 8.16
C VAL A 453 -4.05 -20.72 7.07
N GLU A 454 -4.05 -22.02 7.34
CA GLU A 454 -3.68 -23.10 6.40
C GLU A 454 -4.53 -23.12 5.13
N LYS A 455 -5.75 -22.59 5.17
CA LYS A 455 -6.62 -22.48 4.00
C LYS A 455 -6.30 -21.29 3.09
N GLY A 456 -5.28 -20.49 3.42
CA GLY A 456 -4.82 -19.38 2.58
C GLY A 456 -5.60 -18.08 2.78
N LEU A 457 -5.62 -17.56 4.01
CA LEU A 457 -6.10 -16.20 4.28
C LEU A 457 -5.19 -15.15 3.65
N GLY A 458 -5.78 -14.11 3.05
CA GLY A 458 -5.00 -12.92 2.68
C GLY A 458 -4.73 -12.01 3.87
N TYR A 459 -5.70 -11.90 4.78
CA TYR A 459 -5.63 -11.06 5.97
C TYR A 459 -6.07 -11.80 7.23
N LEU A 460 -5.40 -11.54 8.34
CA LEU A 460 -5.80 -11.94 9.68
C LEU A 460 -5.82 -10.70 10.57
N LEU A 461 -6.94 -10.42 11.21
CA LEU A 461 -7.04 -9.40 12.26
C LEU A 461 -7.36 -10.09 13.58
N TYR A 462 -6.51 -9.87 14.58
CA TYR A 462 -6.73 -10.31 15.94
C TYR A 462 -7.02 -9.14 16.87
N ARG A 463 -8.05 -9.29 17.74
CA ARG A 463 -8.30 -8.37 18.86
C ARG A 463 -8.52 -9.15 20.16
N GLY A 464 -7.70 -8.88 21.17
CA GLY A 464 -7.83 -9.51 22.48
C GLY A 464 -6.69 -9.19 23.43
N GLN A 465 -6.42 -10.13 24.33
CA GLN A 465 -5.33 -10.07 25.30
C GLN A 465 -4.06 -10.67 24.70
N GLY A 466 -2.92 -10.06 24.99
CA GLY A 466 -1.64 -10.46 24.44
C GLY A 466 -0.51 -10.35 25.45
N SER A 467 0.56 -11.06 25.15
CA SER A 467 1.89 -10.94 25.73
C SER A 467 2.91 -11.10 24.61
N SER A 468 4.17 -10.82 24.92
CA SER A 468 5.31 -11.22 24.11
C SER A 468 5.30 -12.72 23.80
N ALA A 469 4.83 -13.58 24.70
CA ALA A 469 4.87 -15.04 24.52
C ALA A 469 3.65 -15.65 23.80
N GLY A 470 2.53 -14.92 23.68
CA GLY A 470 1.30 -15.51 23.17
C GLY A 470 0.03 -14.67 23.33
N TRP A 471 -1.05 -15.14 22.69
CA TRP A 471 -2.41 -14.68 22.99
C TRP A 471 -2.89 -15.39 24.25
N ILE A 472 -3.06 -14.63 25.33
CA ILE A 472 -3.32 -15.18 26.66
C ILE A 472 -4.75 -15.69 26.77
N ASP A 473 -4.91 -16.83 27.46
CA ASP A 473 -6.20 -17.48 27.72
C ASP A 473 -7.02 -17.74 26.44
N TRP A 474 -6.33 -17.85 25.29
CA TRP A 474 -6.94 -17.91 23.97
C TRP A 474 -7.98 -19.01 23.81
N ALA A 475 -7.76 -20.17 24.41
CA ALA A 475 -8.74 -21.27 24.42
C ALA A 475 -9.52 -21.30 25.75
N SER A 476 -10.76 -21.81 25.74
CA SER A 476 -11.61 -21.83 26.94
C SER A 476 -11.12 -22.72 28.10
N ASN A 477 -10.07 -23.49 27.87
CA ASN A 477 -9.36 -24.26 28.89
C ASN A 477 -8.21 -23.47 29.55
N GLY A 478 -8.04 -22.18 29.21
CA GLY A 478 -6.95 -21.32 29.68
C GLY A 478 -5.62 -21.60 29.00
N ALA A 479 -5.62 -22.21 27.81
CA ALA A 479 -4.42 -22.39 27.01
C ALA A 479 -4.18 -21.16 26.12
N ASP A 480 -2.93 -20.72 26.09
CA ASP A 480 -2.47 -19.62 25.23
C ASP A 480 -2.25 -20.10 23.79
N LEU A 481 -2.30 -19.19 22.82
CA LEU A 481 -1.71 -19.40 21.50
C LEU A 481 -0.24 -18.95 21.54
N THR A 482 0.69 -19.86 21.28
CA THR A 482 2.13 -19.62 21.47
C THR A 482 2.94 -19.85 20.19
N ALA A 483 4.22 -19.49 20.21
CA ALA A 483 5.16 -19.80 19.13
C ALA A 483 5.22 -21.31 18.76
N LEU A 484 4.97 -22.21 19.72
CA LEU A 484 4.95 -23.67 19.47
C LEU A 484 3.76 -24.10 18.61
N ASP A 485 2.65 -23.37 18.68
CA ASP A 485 1.48 -23.61 17.84
C ASP A 485 1.74 -23.09 16.42
N LEU A 486 2.36 -21.91 16.31
CA LEU A 486 2.70 -21.29 15.02
C LEU A 486 3.77 -22.03 14.25
N ALA A 487 4.72 -22.68 14.93
CA ALA A 487 5.74 -23.52 14.30
C ALA A 487 5.18 -24.74 13.55
N GLN A 488 3.89 -25.03 13.70
CA GLN A 488 3.19 -26.10 12.98
C GLN A 488 2.59 -25.63 11.65
N LEU A 489 2.59 -24.31 11.39
CA LEU A 489 2.05 -23.75 10.17
C LEU A 489 2.94 -24.07 8.97
N ASP A 490 2.30 -24.52 7.89
CA ASP A 490 2.87 -24.86 6.58
C ASP A 490 1.98 -24.28 5.46
N ASN A 491 1.32 -23.16 5.75
CA ASN A 491 0.44 -22.49 4.80
C ASN A 491 1.25 -22.02 3.59
N ASP A 492 0.82 -22.41 2.38
CA ASP A 492 1.40 -21.98 1.10
C ASP A 492 1.38 -20.45 0.91
N LEU A 493 0.60 -19.75 1.74
CA LEU A 493 0.18 -18.36 1.58
C LEU A 493 0.14 -17.65 2.91
N ALA A 494 1.05 -16.70 3.09
CA ALA A 494 1.25 -16.03 4.36
C ALA A 494 0.36 -14.77 4.46
N PRO A 495 -0.60 -14.70 5.41
CA PRO A 495 -1.45 -13.53 5.56
C PRO A 495 -0.67 -12.30 6.04
N ILE A 496 -1.23 -11.13 5.74
CA ILE A 496 -0.93 -9.91 6.50
C ILE A 496 -1.70 -9.99 7.82
N HIS A 497 -0.98 -9.96 8.93
CA HIS A 497 -1.54 -10.11 10.26
C HIS A 497 -1.53 -8.78 11.03
N TRP A 498 -2.70 -8.35 11.52
CA TRP A 498 -2.83 -7.21 12.42
C TRP A 498 -3.21 -7.70 13.82
N ALA A 499 -2.22 -7.78 14.70
CA ALA A 499 -2.32 -8.27 16.06
C ALA A 499 -2.59 -7.10 17.02
N LEU A 500 -3.86 -6.73 17.17
CA LEU A 500 -4.30 -5.60 17.97
C LEU A 500 -4.44 -5.97 19.45
N ALA A 501 -3.34 -6.39 20.06
CA ALA A 501 -3.28 -6.82 21.45
C ALA A 501 -1.95 -6.43 22.11
N PRO A 502 -1.94 -6.17 23.43
CA PRO A 502 -0.75 -5.75 24.16
C PRO A 502 0.45 -6.67 23.95
N SER A 503 1.64 -6.06 23.83
CA SER A 503 2.95 -6.72 23.86
C SER A 503 3.21 -7.83 22.82
N THR A 504 2.28 -8.07 21.90
CA THR A 504 2.42 -9.10 20.86
C THR A 504 3.61 -8.89 19.95
N ALA A 505 4.10 -7.64 19.84
CA ALA A 505 5.31 -7.25 19.12
C ALA A 505 6.36 -6.61 20.06
N ASP A 506 6.37 -6.92 21.36
CA ASP A 506 7.48 -6.54 22.23
C ASP A 506 8.72 -7.39 21.90
N ILE A 507 9.51 -6.90 20.94
CA ILE A 507 10.75 -7.53 20.48
C ILE A 507 11.95 -7.28 21.41
N SER A 508 11.74 -6.83 22.65
CA SER A 508 12.82 -6.82 23.65
C SER A 508 13.27 -8.24 24.05
N SER A 509 12.45 -9.23 23.69
CA SER A 509 12.67 -10.67 23.67
C SER A 509 11.90 -11.30 22.51
N ASP A 510 12.17 -12.57 22.17
CA ASP A 510 11.41 -13.31 21.14
C ASP A 510 9.89 -13.19 21.37
N SER A 511 9.25 -12.42 20.49
CA SER A 511 7.84 -12.07 20.57
C SER A 511 6.98 -13.02 19.73
N LEU A 512 5.67 -12.99 19.97
CA LEU A 512 4.72 -13.76 19.17
C LEU A 512 4.70 -13.26 17.72
N ALA A 513 4.85 -11.94 17.51
CA ALA A 513 4.95 -11.36 16.18
C ALA A 513 6.19 -11.88 15.43
N GLU A 514 7.34 -12.02 16.10
CA GLU A 514 8.53 -12.67 15.52
C GLU A 514 8.26 -14.14 15.22
N ALA A 515 7.60 -14.88 16.11
CA ALA A 515 7.24 -16.27 15.84
C ALA A 515 6.34 -16.44 14.61
N TRP A 516 5.42 -15.50 14.35
CA TRP A 516 4.63 -15.47 13.11
C TRP A 516 5.50 -15.22 11.86
N MET A 517 6.51 -14.35 11.98
CA MET A 517 7.42 -13.98 10.89
C MET A 517 8.47 -15.07 10.61
N SER A 518 8.99 -15.75 11.62
CA SER A 518 10.04 -16.76 11.49
C SER A 518 9.51 -18.19 11.31
N ALA A 519 8.18 -18.42 11.43
CA ALA A 519 7.58 -19.69 11.06
C ALA A 519 7.78 -19.98 9.55
N ALA A 520 7.91 -21.27 9.20
CA ALA A 520 8.00 -21.71 7.80
C ALA A 520 6.73 -21.31 7.01
N GLY A 521 5.56 -21.60 7.59
CA GLY A 521 4.31 -20.90 7.30
C GLY A 521 4.20 -19.58 8.08
N GLY A 522 3.03 -19.28 8.63
CA GLY A 522 2.82 -18.06 9.40
C GLY A 522 2.52 -16.85 8.51
N ALA A 523 3.00 -15.67 8.90
CA ALA A 523 2.62 -14.38 8.31
C ALA A 523 3.74 -13.80 7.42
N VAL A 524 3.33 -12.94 6.49
CA VAL A 524 4.26 -12.16 5.64
C VAL A 524 4.61 -10.81 6.27
N ALA A 525 3.70 -10.31 7.11
CA ALA A 525 3.88 -9.11 7.91
C ALA A 525 2.99 -9.20 9.15
N VAL A 526 3.46 -8.65 10.26
CA VAL A 526 2.72 -8.51 11.52
C VAL A 526 2.77 -7.06 11.98
N PHE A 527 1.60 -6.43 12.14
CA PHE A 527 1.48 -5.16 12.87
C PHE A 527 0.96 -5.46 14.27
N GLY A 528 1.78 -5.25 15.29
CA GLY A 528 1.46 -5.60 16.67
C GLY A 528 1.91 -4.55 17.67
N ALA A 529 1.36 -4.60 18.88
CA ALA A 529 1.70 -3.64 19.92
C ALA A 529 2.96 -4.05 20.69
N VAL A 530 3.82 -3.09 21.05
CA VAL A 530 5.04 -3.31 21.85
C VAL A 530 4.78 -3.31 23.37
N GLY A 531 3.54 -3.05 23.78
CA GLY A 531 3.15 -3.01 25.19
C GLY A 531 1.67 -2.72 25.33
N ALA A 532 1.25 -2.22 26.50
CA ALA A 532 -0.14 -1.84 26.76
C ALA A 532 -0.73 -0.92 25.68
N THR A 533 -2.00 -1.10 25.36
CA THR A 533 -2.71 -0.30 24.36
C THR A 533 -3.96 0.34 24.92
N GLU A 534 -4.35 1.45 24.31
CA GLU A 534 -5.61 2.11 24.64
C GLU A 534 -6.76 1.45 23.87
N SER A 535 -7.76 0.92 24.56
CA SER A 535 -8.69 -0.03 23.93
C SER A 535 -9.55 0.60 22.83
N VAL A 536 -10.04 1.83 23.05
CA VAL A 536 -10.91 2.56 22.10
C VAL A 536 -10.15 2.92 20.85
N LEU A 537 -8.95 3.49 21.02
CA LEU A 537 -8.06 3.81 19.91
C LEU A 537 -7.79 2.61 19.01
N VAL A 538 -7.44 1.48 19.62
CA VAL A 538 -7.09 0.26 18.90
C VAL A 538 -8.31 -0.33 18.18
N HIS A 539 -9.52 -0.15 18.72
CA HIS A 539 -10.75 -0.49 18.01
C HIS A 539 -10.93 0.34 16.74
N GLU A 540 -10.63 1.64 16.76
CA GLU A 540 -10.72 2.50 15.58
C GLU A 540 -9.68 2.14 14.52
N VAL A 541 -8.44 1.88 14.93
CA VAL A 541 -7.39 1.34 14.04
C VAL A 541 -7.87 0.03 13.41
N GLY A 542 -8.42 -0.88 14.22
CA GLY A 542 -8.93 -2.16 13.75
C GLY A 542 -10.14 -2.06 12.83
N HIS A 543 -11.05 -1.11 13.06
CA HIS A 543 -12.16 -0.86 12.14
C HIS A 543 -11.64 -0.45 10.77
N TRP A 544 -10.68 0.46 10.74
CA TRP A 544 -10.13 0.96 9.50
C TRP A 544 -9.35 -0.13 8.74
N LEU A 545 -8.47 -0.86 9.43
CA LEU A 545 -7.75 -2.00 8.85
C LEU A 545 -8.70 -3.12 8.39
N GLY A 546 -9.74 -3.43 9.17
CA GLY A 546 -10.70 -4.48 8.81
C GLY A 546 -11.56 -4.14 7.59
N LEU A 547 -11.82 -2.86 7.33
CA LEU A 547 -12.52 -2.39 6.14
C LEU A 547 -11.58 -2.19 4.94
N TYR A 548 -10.28 -2.11 5.17
CA TYR A 548 -9.29 -1.83 4.13
C TYR A 548 -9.36 -2.79 2.94
N PRO A 549 -9.48 -4.12 3.13
CA PRO A 549 -9.56 -5.04 2.01
C PRO A 549 -10.74 -4.78 1.05
N ALA A 550 -11.78 -4.03 1.47
CA ALA A 550 -12.89 -3.63 0.61
C ALA A 550 -12.66 -2.31 -0.15
N GLN A 551 -11.55 -1.62 0.12
CA GLN A 551 -11.21 -0.34 -0.51
C GLN A 551 -10.85 -0.51 -1.99
N PRO A 552 -11.00 0.55 -2.80
CA PRO A 552 -10.68 0.49 -4.23
C PRO A 552 -9.16 0.53 -4.50
N VAL A 553 -8.32 0.85 -3.51
CA VAL A 553 -6.88 1.09 -3.74
C VAL A 553 -5.97 0.30 -2.82
N ALA A 554 -5.07 -0.47 -3.42
CA ALA A 554 -3.93 -1.06 -2.75
C ALA A 554 -2.88 -0.01 -2.36
N LEU A 555 -2.34 -0.15 -1.16
CA LEU A 555 -1.36 0.75 -0.56
C LEU A 555 -0.16 -0.05 -0.08
N ALA A 556 1.02 0.57 -0.13
CA ALA A 556 2.14 0.09 0.67
C ALA A 556 1.71 -0.02 2.13
N HIS A 557 2.08 -1.12 2.80
CA HIS A 557 1.62 -1.46 4.14
C HIS A 557 1.97 -0.35 5.14
N GLY A 558 3.13 0.29 5.01
CA GLY A 558 3.51 1.45 5.82
C GLY A 558 2.55 2.64 5.66
N LYS A 559 2.07 2.93 4.44
CA LYS A 559 1.07 3.98 4.17
C LYS A 559 -0.28 3.61 4.74
N LEU A 560 -0.68 2.34 4.57
CA LEU A 560 -1.90 1.78 5.14
C LEU A 560 -1.96 1.99 6.65
N LEU A 561 -0.89 1.62 7.36
CA LEU A 561 -0.83 1.76 8.81
C LEU A 561 -0.90 3.23 9.24
N THR A 562 -0.09 4.09 8.62
CA THR A 562 -0.16 5.55 8.88
C THR A 562 -1.57 6.08 8.69
N ALA A 563 -2.29 5.61 7.68
CA ALA A 563 -3.63 6.06 7.44
C ALA A 563 -4.65 5.55 8.47
N SER A 564 -4.51 4.29 8.90
CA SER A 564 -5.32 3.73 9.99
C SER A 564 -5.14 4.54 11.27
N GLU A 565 -3.90 4.94 11.58
CA GLU A 565 -3.57 5.80 12.72
C GLU A 565 -4.18 7.18 12.56
N LEU A 566 -4.04 7.81 11.38
CA LEU A 566 -4.61 9.13 11.10
C LEU A 566 -6.14 9.13 11.15
N SER A 567 -6.80 8.03 10.75
CA SER A 567 -8.26 7.87 10.84
C SER A 567 -8.73 7.61 12.27
N ALA A 568 -7.95 6.84 13.03
CA ALA A 568 -8.12 6.70 14.47
C ALA A 568 -8.01 8.06 15.17
N GLU A 569 -7.00 8.88 14.84
CA GLU A 569 -6.82 10.24 15.38
C GLU A 569 -8.00 11.18 15.04
N GLN A 570 -8.59 11.03 13.85
CA GLN A 570 -9.83 11.75 13.50
C GLN A 570 -10.98 11.32 14.41
N THR A 571 -11.04 10.05 14.78
CA THR A 571 -12.16 9.53 15.58
C THR A 571 -11.92 9.66 17.08
N TYR A 572 -10.67 9.76 17.51
CA TYR A 572 -10.22 9.74 18.89
C TYR A 572 -8.92 10.54 19.05
N GLN A 573 -8.88 11.54 19.92
CA GLN A 573 -7.63 12.30 20.16
C GLN A 573 -6.91 11.64 21.34
N HIS A 574 -5.59 11.81 21.48
CA HIS A 574 -4.84 11.25 22.60
C HIS A 574 -4.60 12.26 23.73
N THR A 575 -5.08 11.96 24.93
CA THR A 575 -4.76 12.73 26.14
C THR A 575 -3.62 12.17 26.98
N SER A 576 -3.43 10.84 26.96
CA SER A 576 -2.59 10.18 27.98
C SER A 576 -1.72 9.04 27.46
N GLY A 577 -1.91 8.57 26.23
CA GLY A 577 -1.22 7.39 25.73
C GLY A 577 0.02 7.61 24.87
N GLY A 578 0.32 8.85 24.48
CA GLY A 578 1.25 9.10 23.37
C GLY A 578 0.64 8.68 22.02
N PRO A 579 1.35 8.93 20.90
CA PRO A 579 0.86 8.56 19.56
C PRO A 579 0.69 7.05 19.39
N VAL A 580 -0.31 6.61 18.62
CA VAL A 580 -0.50 5.18 18.24
C VAL A 580 0.81 4.59 17.73
N SER A 581 1.50 5.33 16.86
CA SER A 581 2.73 4.86 16.21
C SER A 581 3.84 4.52 17.20
N GLU A 582 3.91 5.14 18.37
CA GLU A 582 4.89 4.79 19.42
C GLU A 582 4.54 3.51 20.20
N ARG A 583 3.37 2.91 19.95
CA ARG A 583 2.90 1.69 20.64
C ARG A 583 2.86 0.47 19.73
N PHE A 584 3.06 0.64 18.43
CA PHE A 584 3.01 -0.46 17.48
C PHE A 584 4.31 -0.58 16.68
N LEU A 585 4.58 -1.79 16.21
CA LEU A 585 5.64 -2.09 15.27
C LEU A 585 5.04 -2.80 14.05
N LEU A 586 5.57 -2.47 12.88
CA LEU A 586 5.44 -3.30 11.70
C LEU A 586 6.66 -4.22 11.61
N LEU A 587 6.47 -5.50 11.90
CA LEU A 587 7.41 -6.54 11.51
C LEU A 587 7.06 -7.00 10.09
N GLY A 588 7.94 -6.77 9.14
CA GLY A 588 7.69 -6.93 7.71
C GLY A 588 8.19 -5.73 6.91
N ASP A 589 7.93 -5.76 5.61
CA ASP A 589 8.37 -4.73 4.68
C ASP A 589 7.34 -3.59 4.58
N PRO A 590 7.68 -2.35 4.95
CA PRO A 590 6.74 -1.22 4.90
C PRO A 590 6.38 -0.80 3.47
N ALA A 591 7.19 -1.18 2.48
CA ALA A 591 6.94 -0.91 1.06
C ALA A 591 6.15 -2.03 0.37
N MET A 592 5.88 -3.15 1.06
CA MET A 592 5.04 -4.23 0.53
C MET A 592 3.63 -3.72 0.30
N VAL A 593 3.07 -3.98 -0.87
CA VAL A 593 1.72 -3.50 -1.19
C VAL A 593 0.67 -4.47 -0.65
N ALA A 594 -0.23 -3.98 0.19
CA ALA A 594 -1.35 -4.74 0.74
C ALA A 594 -2.48 -4.83 -0.32
N PRO A 595 -2.83 -6.02 -0.85
CA PRO A 595 -3.76 -6.13 -1.98
C PRO A 595 -5.24 -6.03 -1.58
N VAL A 596 -6.06 -5.26 -2.29
CA VAL A 596 -7.51 -5.15 -2.01
C VAL A 596 -8.33 -6.21 -2.77
N ALA A 597 -9.59 -6.42 -2.35
CA ALA A 597 -10.46 -7.48 -2.86
C ALA A 597 -11.09 -7.20 -4.23
N ASN A 598 -11.23 -5.91 -4.61
CA ASN A 598 -12.13 -5.51 -5.70
C ASN A 598 -11.48 -5.52 -7.10
N THR A 599 -10.48 -6.36 -7.28
CA THR A 599 -9.65 -6.36 -8.50
C THR A 599 -10.34 -7.24 -9.54
N SER A 600 -11.18 -6.63 -10.37
CA SER A 600 -11.86 -7.31 -11.49
C SER A 600 -10.94 -7.63 -12.66
N LEU A 601 -9.63 -7.41 -12.53
CA LEU A 601 -8.61 -7.96 -13.43
C LEU A 601 -8.53 -9.48 -13.23
N GLU A 602 -9.59 -10.20 -13.62
CA GLU A 602 -9.49 -11.61 -13.97
C GLU A 602 -8.33 -11.77 -14.95
N ASP A 603 -7.49 -12.79 -14.70
CA ASP A 603 -6.32 -13.39 -15.39
C ASP A 603 -5.67 -12.80 -16.66
N ASP A 604 -6.24 -11.81 -17.32
CA ASP A 604 -6.08 -11.51 -18.72
C ASP A 604 -5.59 -10.07 -18.94
N VAL A 605 -4.28 -9.91 -19.14
CA VAL A 605 -3.70 -8.62 -19.61
C VAL A 605 -3.55 -8.68 -21.13
N TRP A 606 -3.87 -7.58 -21.81
CA TRP A 606 -3.90 -7.53 -23.27
C TRP A 606 -2.84 -6.56 -23.83
N ILE A 607 -1.88 -7.05 -24.61
CA ILE A 607 -0.95 -6.22 -25.40
C ILE A 607 -1.35 -6.28 -26.88
N ASP A 608 -1.60 -5.12 -27.49
CA ASP A 608 -1.99 -4.99 -28.91
C ASP A 608 -3.20 -5.84 -29.33
N GLY A 609 -4.18 -6.01 -28.43
CA GLY A 609 -5.40 -6.78 -28.70
C GLY A 609 -5.22 -8.30 -28.69
N LYS A 610 -4.09 -8.79 -28.15
CA LYS A 610 -3.87 -10.21 -27.83
C LYS A 610 -3.80 -10.41 -26.33
N LEU A 611 -4.47 -11.45 -25.86
CA LEU A 611 -4.38 -11.93 -24.50
C LEU A 611 -2.96 -12.42 -24.21
N ILE A 612 -2.32 -11.85 -23.19
CA ILE A 612 -1.07 -12.37 -22.63
C ILE A 612 -1.42 -13.68 -21.91
N THR A 613 -1.32 -14.76 -22.66
CA THR A 613 -0.94 -16.06 -22.09
C THR A 613 0.57 -16.18 -22.29
N ALA A 614 1.26 -16.92 -21.42
CA ALA A 614 2.70 -17.18 -21.51
C ALA A 614 3.17 -17.76 -22.89
N GLU A 615 2.24 -18.06 -23.80
CA GLU A 615 2.46 -18.69 -25.10
C GLU A 615 2.40 -17.71 -26.30
N ASN A 616 2.03 -16.42 -26.14
CA ASN A 616 1.75 -15.51 -27.27
C ASN A 616 2.56 -14.20 -27.32
N TYR A 617 3.73 -14.15 -26.67
CA TYR A 617 4.61 -12.98 -26.69
C TYR A 617 5.49 -12.95 -27.96
N ASP A 618 5.26 -11.96 -28.83
CA ASP A 618 6.09 -11.69 -30.03
C ASP A 618 6.73 -10.29 -29.97
N SER A 619 6.86 -9.70 -28.77
CA SER A 619 7.39 -8.35 -28.59
C SER A 619 8.88 -8.37 -28.24
N VAL A 620 9.72 -8.43 -29.28
CA VAL A 620 11.15 -8.09 -29.16
C VAL A 620 11.25 -6.57 -29.02
N ILE A 621 11.76 -6.08 -27.89
CA ILE A 621 12.18 -4.67 -27.78
C ILE A 621 13.46 -4.52 -28.59
N VAL A 622 13.39 -3.73 -29.66
CA VAL A 622 14.54 -3.41 -30.50
C VAL A 622 15.12 -2.09 -30.04
N VAL A 623 16.30 -2.13 -29.42
CA VAL A 623 17.04 -0.92 -29.04
C VAL A 623 18.01 -0.59 -30.16
N GLY A 624 17.79 0.56 -30.80
CA GLY A 624 18.64 1.09 -31.85
C GLY A 624 19.89 1.79 -31.31
N ALA A 625 20.70 2.35 -32.21
CA ALA A 625 21.91 3.07 -31.82
C ALA A 625 21.63 4.36 -31.01
N ALA A 626 20.44 4.93 -31.14
CA ALA A 626 20.01 6.15 -30.44
C ALA A 626 18.99 5.88 -29.33
N GLY A 627 18.86 4.62 -28.89
CA GLY A 627 17.80 4.19 -27.98
C GLY A 627 16.65 3.48 -28.68
N GLY A 628 15.55 3.31 -27.97
CA GLY A 628 14.33 2.68 -28.47
C GLY A 628 13.10 3.10 -27.66
N THR A 629 11.91 2.72 -28.11
CA THR A 629 10.68 2.86 -27.32
C THR A 629 10.04 1.49 -27.13
N ALA A 630 9.59 1.20 -25.92
CA ALA A 630 8.72 0.08 -25.64
C ALA A 630 7.30 0.62 -25.40
N HIS A 631 6.34 0.07 -26.12
CA HIS A 631 4.93 0.40 -25.93
C HIS A 631 4.27 -0.77 -25.21
N VAL A 632 3.81 -0.53 -24.00
CA VAL A 632 3.08 -1.53 -23.21
C VAL A 632 1.64 -1.09 -23.15
N ARG A 633 0.73 -1.91 -23.69
CA ARG A 633 -0.70 -1.69 -23.56
C ARG A 633 -1.25 -2.53 -22.42
N ILE A 634 -2.10 -1.92 -21.60
CA ILE A 634 -2.78 -2.54 -20.48
C ILE A 634 -4.27 -2.27 -20.65
N GLY A 635 -5.04 -3.34 -20.68
CA GLY A 635 -6.49 -3.29 -20.68
C GLY A 635 -7.10 -4.28 -19.71
N ASP A 636 -8.33 -4.03 -19.32
CA ASP A 636 -9.16 -4.91 -18.49
C ASP A 636 -9.60 -6.16 -19.29
N PRO A 637 -10.30 -7.14 -18.68
CA PRO A 637 -10.78 -8.33 -19.39
C PRO A 637 -11.70 -8.04 -20.59
N ASP A 638 -12.35 -6.87 -20.62
CA ASP A 638 -13.19 -6.41 -21.73
C ASP A 638 -12.37 -5.67 -22.82
N GLY A 639 -11.06 -5.51 -22.62
CA GLY A 639 -10.14 -4.80 -23.49
C GLY A 639 -10.21 -3.28 -23.37
N ASN A 640 -10.90 -2.73 -22.36
CA ASN A 640 -10.88 -1.30 -22.10
C ASN A 640 -9.52 -0.90 -21.51
N PRO A 641 -8.98 0.27 -21.88
CA PRO A 641 -7.71 0.74 -21.33
C PRO A 641 -7.73 0.89 -19.81
N VAL A 642 -6.67 0.46 -19.14
CA VAL A 642 -6.46 0.66 -17.69
C VAL A 642 -5.46 1.79 -17.50
N ASP A 643 -5.91 2.90 -16.91
CA ASP A 643 -5.08 4.08 -16.63
C ASP A 643 -4.47 4.03 -15.23
N GLY A 644 -3.31 4.67 -15.06
CA GLY A 644 -2.63 4.75 -13.76
C GLY A 644 -1.87 3.48 -13.35
N ALA A 645 -1.74 2.49 -14.24
CA ALA A 645 -0.92 1.31 -14.00
C ALA A 645 0.57 1.62 -14.18
N LEU A 646 1.44 1.12 -13.30
CA LEU A 646 2.87 1.36 -13.33
C LEU A 646 3.61 0.31 -14.18
N VAL A 647 4.28 0.71 -15.25
CA VAL A 647 5.11 -0.20 -16.03
C VAL A 647 6.58 0.05 -15.72
N SER A 648 7.25 -0.98 -15.21
CA SER A 648 8.64 -0.93 -14.75
C SER A 648 9.54 -1.81 -15.62
N LEU A 649 10.34 -1.19 -16.48
CA LEU A 649 11.35 -1.88 -17.26
C LEU A 649 12.69 -1.85 -16.55
N VAL A 650 13.14 -3.00 -16.06
CA VAL A 650 14.43 -3.17 -15.38
C VAL A 650 15.32 -4.10 -16.20
N LEU A 651 16.42 -3.57 -16.74
CA LEU A 651 17.38 -4.37 -17.49
C LEU A 651 18.63 -4.60 -16.64
N GLY A 652 18.99 -5.86 -16.47
CA GLY A 652 20.09 -6.30 -15.61
C GLY A 652 19.61 -6.71 -14.22
N HIS A 653 20.54 -6.89 -13.30
CA HIS A 653 20.24 -7.20 -11.91
C HIS A 653 21.04 -6.30 -10.98
N SER A 654 20.48 -6.01 -9.82
CA SER A 654 21.24 -5.42 -8.73
C SER A 654 22.32 -6.36 -8.23
N SER A 655 23.39 -5.78 -7.68
CA SER A 655 24.44 -6.54 -6.99
C SER A 655 25.04 -5.70 -5.88
N ILE A 656 25.70 -6.35 -4.92
CA ILE A 656 26.46 -5.64 -3.88
C ILE A 656 27.91 -5.53 -4.33
N GLY A 657 28.41 -4.29 -4.42
CA GLY A 657 29.80 -4.00 -4.75
C GLY A 657 30.76 -4.46 -3.65
N PRO A 658 32.08 -4.52 -3.92
CA PRO A 658 33.08 -4.95 -2.95
C PRO A 658 33.08 -4.08 -1.68
N ASP A 659 32.71 -2.80 -1.83
CA ASP A 659 32.63 -1.85 -0.73
C ASP A 659 31.30 -1.92 0.04
N GLY A 660 30.36 -2.79 -0.37
CA GLY A 660 29.04 -2.97 0.26
C GLY A 660 27.97 -2.02 -0.28
N GLU A 661 28.30 -1.22 -1.30
CA GLU A 661 27.38 -0.35 -2.01
C GLU A 661 26.44 -1.17 -2.91
N LEU A 662 25.16 -0.80 -2.94
CA LEU A 662 24.22 -1.37 -3.89
C LEU A 662 24.52 -0.82 -5.28
N LEU A 663 24.95 -1.70 -6.18
CA LEU A 663 25.06 -1.42 -7.60
C LEU A 663 23.68 -1.59 -8.21
N GLN A 664 23.06 -0.44 -8.54
CA GLN A 664 21.75 -0.37 -9.20
C GLN A 664 21.77 -1.12 -10.53
N PRO A 665 20.61 -1.60 -11.02
CA PRO A 665 20.52 -2.11 -12.37
C PRO A 665 20.99 -1.03 -13.35
N PRO A 666 21.66 -1.43 -14.46
CA PRO A 666 22.17 -0.47 -15.45
C PRO A 666 21.07 0.36 -16.11
N PHE A 667 19.82 -0.12 -16.11
CA PHE A 667 18.68 0.62 -16.60
C PHE A 667 17.42 0.24 -15.82
N GLN A 668 16.73 1.25 -15.29
CA GLN A 668 15.38 1.16 -14.76
C GLN A 668 14.58 2.34 -15.29
N ARG A 669 13.37 2.06 -15.80
CA ARG A 669 12.45 3.10 -16.22
C ARG A 669 11.02 2.72 -15.88
N ASP A 670 10.36 3.64 -15.21
CA ASP A 670 9.01 3.48 -14.71
C ASP A 670 8.08 4.46 -15.42
N VAL A 671 6.93 3.99 -15.88
CA VAL A 671 5.96 4.80 -16.63
C VAL A 671 4.53 4.43 -16.27
N TYR A 672 3.70 5.41 -15.95
CA TYR A 672 2.27 5.18 -15.77
C TYR A 672 1.53 5.08 -17.10
N THR A 673 0.52 4.21 -17.19
CA THR A 673 -0.34 4.13 -18.37
C THR A 673 -1.25 5.34 -18.50
N GLU A 674 -1.38 5.83 -19.74
CA GLU A 674 -2.35 6.86 -20.14
C GLU A 674 -3.15 6.33 -21.35
N ASN A 675 -4.48 6.33 -21.23
CA ASN A 675 -5.38 5.58 -22.12
C ASN A 675 -4.95 4.12 -22.33
N GLY A 676 -4.55 3.45 -21.25
CA GLY A 676 -4.10 2.06 -21.25
C GLY A 676 -2.79 1.83 -21.98
N VAL A 677 -1.98 2.87 -22.21
CA VAL A 677 -0.68 2.73 -22.87
C VAL A 677 0.40 3.38 -22.02
N ALA A 678 1.43 2.62 -21.67
CA ALA A 678 2.70 3.13 -21.16
C ALA A 678 3.71 3.15 -22.31
N VAL A 679 4.37 4.29 -22.49
CA VAL A 679 5.44 4.45 -23.48
C VAL A 679 6.75 4.65 -22.73
N ILE A 680 7.59 3.62 -22.75
CA ILE A 680 8.89 3.62 -22.07
C ILE A 680 9.95 4.03 -23.09
N GLU A 681 10.56 5.18 -22.87
CA GLU A 681 11.73 5.62 -23.63
C GLU A 681 12.99 4.97 -23.05
N ILE A 682 13.72 4.24 -23.89
CA ILE A 682 15.04 3.70 -23.60
C ILE A 682 16.04 4.67 -24.23
N ASP A 683 16.62 5.53 -23.41
CA ASP A 683 17.56 6.59 -23.81
C ASP A 683 19.00 6.11 -23.99
N LEU A 684 19.29 4.87 -23.59
CA LEU A 684 20.58 4.21 -23.81
C LEU A 684 20.66 3.60 -25.22
N GLY A 685 21.70 3.96 -25.96
CA GLY A 685 21.99 3.32 -27.24
C GLY A 685 22.35 1.83 -27.07
N ALA A 686 22.15 1.01 -28.10
CA ALA A 686 22.41 -0.43 -28.03
C ALA A 686 23.81 -0.79 -27.49
N ALA A 687 24.85 -0.01 -27.82
CA ALA A 687 26.20 -0.25 -27.33
C ALA A 687 26.38 0.11 -25.85
N GLU A 688 25.74 1.18 -25.38
CA GLU A 688 25.77 1.60 -23.98
C GLU A 688 25.01 0.58 -23.11
N LEU A 689 23.82 0.17 -23.56
CA LEU A 689 23.01 -0.81 -22.86
C LEU A 689 23.68 -2.21 -22.86
N ALA A 690 24.28 -2.63 -23.97
CA ALA A 690 25.06 -3.87 -24.04
C ALA A 690 26.28 -3.84 -23.10
N ALA A 691 27.00 -2.73 -23.05
CA ALA A 691 28.12 -2.54 -22.13
C ALA A 691 27.66 -2.55 -20.67
N ALA A 692 26.53 -1.91 -20.38
CA ALA A 692 25.98 -1.81 -19.04
C ALA A 692 25.44 -3.17 -18.53
N LEU A 693 24.92 -4.01 -19.43
CA LEU A 693 24.47 -5.37 -19.11
C LEU A 693 25.60 -6.41 -19.16
N GLY A 694 26.79 -6.05 -19.65
CA GLY A 694 27.92 -6.97 -19.78
C GLY A 694 27.78 -8.04 -20.87
N PHE A 695 26.95 -7.80 -21.90
CA PHE A 695 26.75 -8.74 -23.01
C PHE A 695 27.34 -8.22 -24.33
N GLU A 696 28.05 -9.08 -25.06
CA GLU A 696 28.40 -8.86 -26.47
C GLU A 696 27.40 -9.63 -27.36
N GLY A 697 26.27 -9.01 -27.74
CA GLY A 697 25.29 -9.64 -28.66
C GLY A 697 23.86 -9.61 -28.15
N LYS A 698 23.17 -10.76 -28.10
CA LYS A 698 21.81 -10.87 -27.53
C LYS A 698 21.91 -10.86 -25.99
N GLY A 699 21.15 -9.98 -25.33
CA GLY A 699 20.93 -10.05 -23.89
C GLY A 699 19.45 -10.37 -23.64
N GLN A 700 19.17 -11.12 -22.58
CA GLN A 700 17.79 -11.25 -22.10
C GLN A 700 17.57 -10.17 -21.06
N GLY A 701 16.51 -9.37 -21.24
CA GLY A 701 16.01 -8.46 -20.24
C GLY A 701 14.84 -9.10 -19.49
N SER A 702 14.57 -8.65 -18.29
CA SER A 702 13.26 -8.86 -17.66
C SER A 702 12.45 -7.59 -17.82
N MET A 703 11.15 -7.70 -18.09
CA MET A 703 10.24 -6.57 -17.96
C MET A 703 9.18 -6.96 -16.95
N GLN A 704 8.92 -6.09 -15.97
CA GLN A 704 7.80 -6.29 -15.08
C GLN A 704 6.74 -5.23 -15.32
N ILE A 705 5.51 -5.70 -15.40
CA ILE A 705 4.35 -4.82 -15.50
C ILE A 705 3.70 -4.86 -14.12
N LEU A 706 3.74 -3.73 -13.41
CA LEU A 706 3.05 -3.56 -12.14
C LEU A 706 1.72 -2.84 -12.38
N MET A 707 0.62 -3.59 -12.49
CA MET A 707 -0.66 -2.92 -12.59
C MET A 707 -0.96 -2.16 -11.29
N GLY A 708 -1.22 -0.86 -11.45
CA GLY A 708 -1.20 0.15 -10.38
C GLY A 708 -2.53 0.89 -10.28
N ASP A 709 -3.62 0.30 -10.77
CA ASP A 709 -4.99 0.77 -10.56
C ASP A 709 -5.48 0.53 -9.12
N GLY A 710 -4.56 0.35 -8.16
CA GLY A 710 -4.90 -0.12 -6.84
C GLY A 710 -5.17 -1.62 -6.76
N SER A 711 -5.07 -2.37 -7.85
CA SER A 711 -5.05 -3.83 -7.83
C SER A 711 -3.65 -4.38 -8.09
N VAL A 712 -3.10 -5.07 -7.10
CA VAL A 712 -1.75 -5.60 -7.23
C VAL A 712 -1.81 -6.94 -7.94
N LYS A 713 -1.61 -6.93 -9.24
CA LYS A 713 -1.16 -8.11 -9.98
C LYS A 713 0.22 -7.83 -10.54
N PHE A 714 1.19 -8.57 -10.02
CA PHE A 714 2.54 -8.56 -10.56
C PHE A 714 2.58 -9.47 -11.77
N ILE A 715 2.83 -8.88 -12.94
CA ILE A 715 3.12 -9.65 -14.14
C ILE A 715 4.60 -9.54 -14.37
N GLN A 716 5.30 -10.60 -14.00
CA GLN A 716 6.69 -10.77 -14.33
C GLN A 716 6.80 -11.56 -15.63
N ASP A 717 7.42 -10.96 -16.64
CA ASP A 717 7.77 -11.66 -17.87
C ASP A 717 9.22 -11.37 -18.26
N SER A 718 9.83 -12.27 -19.01
CA SER A 718 11.13 -12.05 -19.62
C SER A 718 10.94 -11.49 -21.02
N ILE A 719 11.61 -10.38 -21.33
CA ILE A 719 11.61 -9.82 -22.68
C ILE A 719 13.00 -9.97 -23.28
N ASP A 720 13.06 -10.65 -24.42
CA ASP A 720 14.28 -10.67 -25.22
C ASP A 720 14.54 -9.26 -25.77
N VAL A 721 15.58 -8.61 -25.23
CA VAL A 721 16.08 -7.32 -25.72
C VAL A 721 17.15 -7.63 -26.75
N GLN A 722 16.80 -7.49 -28.03
CA GLN A 722 17.77 -7.71 -29.09
C GLN A 722 18.55 -6.42 -29.34
N PHE A 723 19.87 -6.50 -29.12
CA PHE A 723 20.79 -5.42 -29.42
C PHE A 723 21.21 -5.47 -30.87
N GLY A 724 21.05 -4.34 -31.54
CA GLY A 724 21.58 -4.15 -32.88
C GLY A 724 20.49 -3.84 -33.90
N ALA A 725 20.94 -3.28 -35.02
CA ALA A 725 20.05 -2.88 -36.10
C ALA A 725 19.35 -4.06 -36.79
N VAL A 726 19.58 -5.33 -36.41
CA VAL A 726 19.03 -6.52 -37.08
C VAL A 726 18.67 -7.64 -36.09
N VAL A 727 17.41 -8.05 -36.12
CA VAL A 727 16.78 -9.11 -35.31
C VAL A 727 16.60 -10.37 -36.13
N ASP A 728 16.89 -11.54 -35.57
CA ASP A 728 16.58 -12.84 -36.17
C ASP A 728 15.15 -13.28 -35.78
N LEU A 729 14.28 -13.46 -36.77
CA LEU A 729 12.87 -13.82 -36.63
C LEU A 729 12.63 -15.34 -36.72
N GLY A 730 13.67 -16.13 -37.02
CA GLY A 730 13.53 -17.56 -37.25
C GLY A 730 12.74 -17.91 -38.53
N GLY A 731 11.96 -19.00 -38.48
CA GLY A 731 11.13 -19.43 -39.61
C GLY A 731 11.85 -20.23 -40.71
N GLN A 732 13.14 -20.52 -40.54
CA GLN A 732 13.93 -21.31 -41.48
C GLN A 732 13.41 -22.75 -41.69
N VAL A 733 13.65 -23.29 -42.87
CA VAL A 733 13.32 -24.68 -43.22
C VAL A 733 14.61 -25.43 -43.55
N PRO A 734 14.93 -26.50 -42.80
CA PRO A 734 16.12 -27.31 -43.06
C PRO A 734 16.11 -27.92 -44.47
N ASP A 735 17.30 -28.03 -45.06
CA ASP A 735 17.51 -28.83 -46.25
C ASP A 735 17.44 -30.35 -45.94
N VAL A 736 17.69 -31.19 -46.94
CA VAL A 736 17.71 -32.66 -46.76
C VAL A 736 18.80 -33.20 -45.85
N GLN A 737 19.84 -32.41 -45.58
CA GLN A 737 20.88 -32.77 -44.63
C GLN A 737 20.49 -32.37 -43.20
N GLY A 738 19.32 -31.76 -43.03
CA GLY A 738 18.82 -31.25 -41.76
C GLY A 738 19.47 -29.93 -41.35
N VAL A 739 20.16 -29.24 -42.27
CA VAL A 739 20.81 -27.96 -42.00
C VAL A 739 19.98 -26.85 -42.64
N ALA A 740 19.60 -25.86 -41.84
CA ALA A 740 18.79 -24.76 -42.32
C ALA A 740 19.66 -23.59 -42.82
N PRO A 741 19.31 -22.94 -43.95
CA PRO A 741 19.99 -21.74 -44.40
C PRO A 741 19.95 -20.64 -43.34
N GLN A 742 21.04 -19.91 -43.19
CA GLN A 742 21.18 -18.82 -42.21
C GLN A 742 21.60 -17.53 -42.91
N LEU A 743 20.74 -16.53 -42.84
CA LEU A 743 20.95 -15.17 -43.29
C LEU A 743 21.46 -14.34 -42.10
N ALA A 744 22.51 -13.55 -42.31
CA ALA A 744 23.11 -12.68 -41.30
C ALA A 744 23.50 -11.31 -41.90
N VAL A 745 23.71 -10.31 -41.04
CA VAL A 745 24.17 -8.96 -41.40
C VAL A 745 25.49 -8.66 -40.66
N PRO A 746 26.66 -8.94 -41.25
CA PRO A 746 27.93 -9.02 -40.53
C PRO A 746 28.42 -7.71 -39.89
N ALA A 747 28.01 -6.55 -40.42
CA ALA A 747 28.52 -5.24 -40.01
C ALA A 747 27.43 -4.33 -39.40
N GLY A 748 26.26 -4.89 -39.04
CA GLY A 748 25.08 -4.11 -38.72
C GLY A 748 24.54 -3.34 -39.93
N ALA A 749 23.36 -2.75 -39.76
CA ALA A 749 22.65 -2.03 -40.81
C ALA A 749 22.69 -0.53 -40.49
N VAL A 750 23.43 0.26 -41.27
CA VAL A 750 23.60 1.71 -41.04
C VAL A 750 23.04 2.49 -42.23
N VAL A 751 22.20 3.48 -41.94
CA VAL A 751 21.65 4.39 -42.95
C VAL A 751 22.79 5.07 -43.73
N GLY A 752 22.69 5.11 -45.06
CA GLY A 752 23.71 5.69 -45.95
C GLY A 752 24.88 4.75 -46.29
N GLN A 753 24.98 3.58 -45.66
CA GLN A 753 25.99 2.55 -45.99
C GLN A 753 25.36 1.38 -46.76
N PRO A 754 26.14 0.64 -47.57
CA PRO A 754 25.67 -0.60 -48.20
C PRO A 754 25.26 -1.63 -47.15
N LEU A 755 24.09 -2.24 -47.32
CA LEU A 755 23.65 -3.35 -46.45
C LEU A 755 24.30 -4.65 -46.95
N SER A 756 25.24 -5.17 -46.17
CA SER A 756 25.92 -6.44 -46.47
C SER A 756 25.21 -7.59 -45.78
N LEU A 757 24.83 -8.60 -46.56
CA LEU A 757 24.12 -9.80 -46.12
C LEU A 757 24.97 -11.03 -46.44
N GLU A 758 25.03 -11.98 -45.52
CA GLU A 758 25.64 -13.28 -45.74
C GLU A 758 24.59 -14.37 -45.57
N LEU A 759 24.40 -15.19 -46.60
CA LEU A 759 23.58 -16.39 -46.55
C LEU A 759 24.53 -17.60 -46.52
N THR A 760 24.47 -18.39 -45.45
CA THR A 760 25.24 -19.61 -45.25
C THR A 760 24.33 -20.82 -45.20
N SER A 761 24.88 -22.01 -45.44
CA SER A 761 24.16 -23.29 -45.35
C SER A 761 22.92 -23.38 -46.24
N ALA A 762 22.89 -22.63 -47.34
CA ALA A 762 21.89 -22.84 -48.39
C ALA A 762 22.30 -24.04 -49.27
N PRO A 763 21.38 -24.62 -50.06
CA PRO A 763 21.74 -25.73 -50.92
C PRO A 763 22.84 -25.29 -51.92
N PRO A 764 23.88 -26.13 -52.18
CA PRO A 764 24.96 -25.77 -53.09
C PRO A 764 24.48 -25.49 -54.51
N VAL A 765 24.99 -24.41 -55.12
CA VAL A 765 24.66 -24.04 -56.51
C VAL A 765 23.15 -23.86 -56.75
N ALA A 766 22.43 -23.42 -55.71
CA ALA A 766 21.00 -23.20 -55.76
C ALA A 766 20.66 -21.80 -56.26
N PHE A 767 19.61 -21.71 -57.06
CA PHE A 767 18.99 -20.44 -57.41
C PHE A 767 17.95 -20.08 -56.35
N GLY A 768 17.85 -18.79 -56.06
CA GLY A 768 16.90 -18.30 -55.07
C GLY A 768 16.59 -16.83 -55.24
N SER A 769 15.79 -16.31 -54.30
CA SER A 769 15.44 -14.91 -54.19
C SER A 769 15.57 -14.46 -52.76
N LEU A 770 16.22 -13.32 -52.55
CA LEU A 770 16.13 -12.55 -51.32
C LEU A 770 14.89 -11.66 -51.41
N PHE A 771 13.97 -11.83 -50.48
CA PHE A 771 12.78 -11.02 -50.34
C PHE A 771 13.01 -9.92 -49.30
N VAL A 772 12.57 -8.71 -49.63
CA VAL A 772 12.58 -7.57 -48.72
C VAL A 772 11.16 -7.06 -48.57
N ALA A 773 10.65 -6.97 -47.35
CA ALA A 773 9.37 -6.35 -47.03
C ALA A 773 9.58 -5.13 -46.12
N PHE A 774 8.63 -4.20 -46.19
CA PHE A 774 8.61 -2.99 -45.35
C PHE A 774 7.67 -3.13 -44.16
N GLU A 775 7.01 -4.29 -44.05
CA GLU A 775 6.14 -4.70 -42.96
C GLU A 775 6.44 -6.18 -42.65
N HIS A 776 6.12 -6.60 -41.43
CA HIS A 776 6.29 -7.98 -40.95
C HIS A 776 4.93 -8.63 -40.80
N HIS A 777 4.62 -9.59 -41.68
CA HIS A 777 3.41 -10.42 -41.58
C HIS A 777 3.81 -11.89 -41.70
N PRO A 778 4.06 -12.60 -40.58
CA PRO A 778 4.46 -14.00 -40.62
C PRO A 778 3.36 -14.87 -41.23
N LEU A 779 3.71 -15.67 -42.24
CA LEU A 779 2.80 -16.60 -42.91
C LEU A 779 3.41 -18.00 -42.97
N PRO A 780 2.66 -19.08 -42.67
CA PRO A 780 3.12 -20.43 -42.90
C PRO A 780 3.44 -20.65 -44.39
N PHE A 781 4.68 -21.05 -44.71
CA PHE A 781 5.12 -21.23 -46.09
C PHE A 781 6.19 -22.31 -46.19
N ALA A 782 6.02 -23.26 -47.12
CA ALA A 782 6.95 -24.35 -47.40
C ALA A 782 7.49 -25.09 -46.15
N GLY A 783 6.64 -25.27 -45.13
CA GLY A 783 7.01 -25.98 -43.90
C GLY A 783 7.71 -25.14 -42.84
N GLY A 784 7.90 -23.83 -43.06
CA GLY A 784 8.39 -22.87 -42.07
C GLY A 784 7.53 -21.61 -42.05
N THR A 785 8.14 -20.48 -41.66
CA THR A 785 7.45 -19.18 -41.57
C THR A 785 8.13 -18.19 -42.53
N PHE A 786 7.36 -17.67 -43.46
CA PHE A 786 7.79 -16.59 -44.34
C PHE A 786 7.40 -15.24 -43.72
N HIS A 787 8.41 -14.48 -43.29
CA HIS A 787 8.28 -13.22 -42.57
C HIS A 787 8.26 -12.00 -43.50
N ALA A 788 8.90 -12.08 -44.67
CA ALA A 788 9.05 -10.96 -45.61
C ALA A 788 7.79 -10.76 -46.49
N PHE A 789 6.63 -10.56 -45.87
CA PHE A 789 5.35 -10.33 -46.54
C PHE A 789 4.63 -9.07 -45.97
N PRO A 790 3.97 -8.24 -46.81
CA PRO A 790 3.95 -8.29 -48.27
C PRO A 790 5.32 -7.96 -48.87
N VAL A 791 5.72 -8.71 -49.91
CA VAL A 791 7.01 -8.54 -50.58
C VAL A 791 7.06 -7.16 -51.24
N GLY A 792 8.02 -6.33 -50.83
CA GLY A 792 8.29 -5.04 -51.44
C GLY A 792 9.32 -5.13 -52.57
N LEU A 793 10.44 -5.82 -52.32
CA LEU A 793 11.52 -6.02 -53.29
C LEU A 793 11.94 -7.50 -53.36
N THR A 794 12.47 -7.89 -54.51
CA THR A 794 12.96 -9.25 -54.76
C THR A 794 14.30 -9.16 -55.49
N PHE A 795 15.32 -9.81 -54.95
CA PHE A 795 16.65 -9.87 -55.55
C PHE A 795 17.00 -11.32 -55.87
N PRO A 796 17.11 -11.70 -57.16
CA PRO A 796 17.52 -13.05 -57.52
C PRO A 796 18.99 -13.29 -57.16
N PHE A 797 19.32 -14.51 -56.74
CA PHE A 797 20.69 -14.91 -56.44
C PHE A 797 21.00 -16.35 -56.86
N ALA A 798 22.28 -16.71 -56.82
CA ALA A 798 22.75 -18.08 -56.84
C ALA A 798 23.81 -18.29 -55.75
N THR A 799 23.74 -19.40 -55.02
CA THR A 799 24.76 -19.78 -54.01
C THR A 799 25.97 -20.40 -54.67
N ASP A 800 27.12 -20.36 -54.00
CA ASP A 800 28.32 -21.05 -54.45
C ASP A 800 28.27 -22.57 -54.18
N ALA A 801 29.37 -23.27 -54.48
CA ALA A 801 29.47 -24.72 -54.27
C ALA A 801 29.48 -25.14 -52.79
N ALA A 802 29.68 -24.20 -51.86
CA ALA A 802 29.59 -24.44 -50.43
C ALA A 802 28.22 -24.05 -49.86
N GLY A 803 27.29 -23.56 -50.69
CA GLY A 803 26.00 -23.08 -50.20
C GLY A 803 26.08 -21.69 -49.57
N HIS A 804 27.12 -20.93 -49.88
CA HIS A 804 27.37 -19.59 -49.35
C HIS A 804 27.05 -18.51 -50.40
N LEU A 805 26.62 -17.35 -49.94
CA LEU A 805 26.37 -16.17 -50.75
C LEU A 805 26.59 -14.90 -49.92
N ALA A 806 27.47 -14.03 -50.40
CA ALA A 806 27.60 -12.66 -49.91
C ALA A 806 26.85 -11.70 -50.86
N LEU A 807 25.88 -10.97 -50.33
CA LEU A 807 25.06 -9.99 -51.03
C LEU A 807 25.36 -8.61 -50.47
N SER A 808 25.67 -7.65 -51.33
CA SER A 808 25.71 -6.23 -50.96
C SER A 808 24.53 -5.54 -51.64
N LEU A 809 23.55 -5.13 -50.85
CA LEU A 809 22.54 -4.18 -51.31
C LEU A 809 23.18 -2.79 -51.31
N GLY A 810 22.80 -1.95 -52.27
CA GLY A 810 23.31 -0.58 -52.39
C GLY A 810 23.12 0.24 -51.11
N PRO A 811 23.75 1.43 -51.01
CA PRO A 811 23.62 2.26 -49.83
C PRO A 811 22.15 2.56 -49.53
N LEU A 812 21.76 2.34 -48.28
CA LEU A 812 20.41 2.65 -47.83
C LEU A 812 20.16 4.16 -47.93
N PRO A 813 18.98 4.61 -48.38
CA PRO A 813 18.70 6.04 -48.51
C PRO A 813 18.91 6.77 -47.18
N THR A 814 19.64 7.89 -47.20
CA THR A 814 19.86 8.71 -45.99
C THR A 814 18.60 9.38 -45.44
N ALA A 815 17.50 9.33 -46.20
CA ALA A 815 16.20 9.91 -45.86
C ALA A 815 15.21 8.89 -45.27
N LEU A 816 15.67 7.72 -44.83
CA LEU A 816 14.81 6.80 -44.07
C LEU A 816 14.44 7.45 -42.74
N PRO A 817 13.15 7.46 -42.35
CA PRO A 817 12.74 7.96 -41.05
C PRO A 817 13.30 7.06 -39.93
N PRO A 818 13.60 7.61 -38.74
CA PRO A 818 13.95 6.80 -37.57
C PRO A 818 12.87 5.75 -37.28
N GLY A 819 13.29 4.52 -36.97
CA GLY A 819 12.41 3.38 -36.71
C GLY A 819 11.93 2.67 -37.97
N PHE A 820 12.47 2.99 -39.15
CA PHE A 820 12.10 2.31 -40.40
C PHE A 820 12.50 0.83 -40.35
N LYS A 821 11.55 -0.07 -40.67
CA LYS A 821 11.72 -1.51 -40.58
C LYS A 821 11.91 -2.15 -41.96
N LEU A 822 12.88 -3.06 -42.09
CA LEU A 822 13.08 -3.93 -43.25
C LEU A 822 13.06 -5.38 -42.81
N VAL A 823 12.19 -6.20 -43.39
CA VAL A 823 12.20 -7.65 -43.19
C VAL A 823 12.88 -8.32 -44.38
N LEU A 824 13.91 -9.10 -44.14
CA LEU A 824 14.73 -9.77 -45.14
C LEU A 824 14.59 -11.28 -44.97
N GLN A 825 14.34 -12.02 -46.04
CA GLN A 825 14.36 -13.49 -45.96
C GLN A 825 14.76 -14.08 -47.31
N ALA A 826 15.67 -15.04 -47.32
CA ALA A 826 16.08 -15.75 -48.52
C ALA A 826 15.27 -17.04 -48.69
N VAL A 827 14.85 -17.31 -49.93
CA VAL A 827 14.26 -18.59 -50.33
C VAL A 827 15.10 -19.15 -51.46
N ALA A 828 15.56 -20.39 -51.33
CA ALA A 828 16.33 -21.08 -52.35
C ALA A 828 15.59 -22.33 -52.84
N VAL A 829 15.80 -22.70 -54.10
CA VAL A 829 15.28 -23.93 -54.67
C VAL A 829 16.06 -25.12 -54.10
N ASP A 830 15.36 -26.04 -53.47
CA ASP A 830 15.87 -27.35 -53.07
C ASP A 830 14.86 -28.40 -53.55
N PRO A 831 15.17 -29.21 -54.58
CA PRO A 831 14.26 -30.21 -55.11
C PRO A 831 13.73 -31.22 -54.08
N LEU A 832 14.40 -31.32 -52.93
CA LEU A 832 14.06 -32.26 -51.88
C LEU A 832 13.48 -31.58 -50.62
N GLY A 833 13.49 -30.25 -50.56
CA GLY A 833 12.82 -29.46 -49.52
C GLY A 833 11.29 -29.49 -49.69
N PRO A 834 10.51 -29.14 -48.65
CA PRO A 834 9.06 -29.06 -48.76
C PRO A 834 8.66 -28.06 -49.86
N LEU A 835 7.79 -28.50 -50.78
CA LEU A 835 7.40 -27.74 -51.99
C LEU A 835 8.57 -27.39 -52.94
N GLY A 836 9.71 -28.06 -52.81
CA GLY A 836 10.89 -27.78 -53.64
C GLY A 836 11.68 -26.53 -53.22
N LEU A 837 11.50 -26.06 -51.99
CA LEU A 837 12.09 -24.83 -51.46
C LEU A 837 12.67 -25.04 -50.07
N VAL A 838 13.64 -24.21 -49.72
CA VAL A 838 14.12 -23.99 -48.34
C VAL A 838 14.13 -22.51 -48.02
N LEU A 839 13.90 -22.19 -46.75
CA LEU A 839 13.87 -20.81 -46.24
C LEU A 839 15.08 -20.58 -45.33
N SER A 840 15.70 -19.41 -45.46
CA SER A 840 16.53 -18.89 -44.37
C SER A 840 15.67 -18.43 -43.21
N ASN A 841 16.33 -18.08 -42.11
CA ASN A 841 15.70 -17.26 -41.09
C ASN A 841 15.26 -15.91 -41.69
N GLY A 842 14.19 -15.34 -41.15
CA GLY A 842 13.82 -13.95 -41.40
C GLY A 842 14.70 -13.02 -40.58
N LEU A 843 15.08 -11.87 -41.13
CA LEU A 843 15.79 -10.83 -40.40
C LEU A 843 14.97 -9.54 -40.41
N LEU A 844 14.73 -8.94 -39.24
CA LEU A 844 14.13 -7.61 -39.12
C LEU A 844 15.22 -6.57 -38.84
N ALA A 845 15.55 -5.76 -39.82
CA ALA A 845 16.45 -4.62 -39.66
C ALA A 845 15.68 -3.33 -39.31
N THR A 846 16.11 -2.61 -38.28
CA THR A 846 15.51 -1.32 -37.86
C THR A 846 16.56 -0.21 -37.96
N PHE A 847 16.20 0.91 -38.59
CA PHE A 847 17.10 2.00 -38.98
C PHE A 847 16.86 3.32 -38.25
#